data_AF-A0A819CZY9-F1
#
_entry.id   AF-A0A819CZY9-F1
#
_cell.length_a   1.000
_cell.length_b   1.000
_cell.length_c   1.000
_cell.angle_alpha   90.00
_cell.angle_beta   90.00
_cell.angle_gamma   90.00
#
_symmetry.space_group_name_H-M   'P 1'
#
loop_
_entity.id
_entity.type
_entity.pdbx_description
1 polymer ?
#
loop_
_entity_poly.entity_id
_entity_poly.type
_entity_poly.pdbx_seq_one_letter_code
_entity_poly.pdbx_strand_id
1 'polypeptide(L)'
;MSSDISNILIACLDVDSSLISSDSSYLVELFDDECVCITDLLSITDRYVYFIVSSSVGKYIVPLIYQHRCVEQIYIYCPDDNQSDPSWTTHFPKIKDCWTDYSILVSQIYKDIKSILSRSSLWSNEELIDRCYTQTLIKPSNWSSVSLDLSNVQKYSISNKQIRIIVLHCDNYALFHTDSQRFHLSEFLNVVKCVEYLETTDIRSVFLIISGEIKSIMRDLRKITVSRQIYAIYLFVPSIDQQKLDKTLCSYKEIGRLFDNLQFLLTCLTADIKFYLEKPLYIPIVSIFASQNKIEDNDELCLTGKQTKFAAFQLFVNTLHEAPASICRDQKLCDRCFTLVENESDSENALEILKVQPNKIFDWFINVPFLSVIINSFLQEQFPQNLLDIQQLLKTIDQCFAELSPTTSSAVVYRVQFLCEKDLKTITENVKELVAFHTYLLTTKDVLTARTIARQAADRGLLVIIFQIEISAQTRVLALNNNRLMFPFGSIFSIRSVDLAPDGVWYAQLKYDDSYFQSIQARLQLQMGEQLTWLTLGNYLCALNHFNEAKSYYDYLISALPKNHQALPSIYNNMGLMFAGSGDDKKAATYYEIAMNLLDKMPPNTDQNSQGVCLRTLSQAIEDITAVDYCILYDKMAEVYLRQLKVEEALKCYRKALELATNPLSRVHFEQKIKNILASI
;
A
#
# COMPACT_ATOMS: atom_id res chain seq x y z
N MET A 1 -34.21 25.41 -16.28
CA MET A 1 -33.22 26.40 -16.73
C MET A 1 -31.85 25.77 -16.58
N SER A 2 -31.06 25.89 -17.64
CA SER A 2 -29.77 25.26 -17.90
C SER A 2 -28.72 25.58 -16.84
N SER A 3 -28.09 24.56 -16.27
CA SER A 3 -26.83 24.72 -15.55
C SER A 3 -25.80 23.78 -16.18
N ASP A 4 -25.31 24.19 -17.34
CA ASP A 4 -23.96 23.87 -17.78
C ASP A 4 -23.02 24.49 -16.73
N ILE A 5 -22.61 23.71 -15.73
CA ILE A 5 -21.58 24.14 -14.78
C ILE A 5 -20.30 23.50 -15.26
N SER A 6 -19.48 24.29 -15.96
CA SER A 6 -18.11 23.92 -16.26
C SER A 6 -17.33 23.77 -14.96
N ASN A 7 -16.57 22.68 -14.84
CA ASN A 7 -15.77 22.35 -13.66
C ASN A 7 -14.57 23.30 -13.46
N ILE A 8 -14.35 24.28 -14.34
CA ILE A 8 -13.20 25.20 -14.31
C ILE A 8 -13.73 26.62 -14.04
N LEU A 9 -13.13 27.31 -13.08
CA LEU A 9 -13.33 28.70 -12.75
C LEU A 9 -12.04 29.49 -12.99
N ILE A 10 -12.12 30.57 -13.75
CA ILE A 10 -11.09 31.58 -13.86
C ILE A 10 -11.49 32.73 -12.94
N ALA A 11 -10.84 32.83 -11.79
CA ALA A 11 -11.10 33.88 -10.82
C ALA A 11 -10.09 35.02 -11.05
N CYS A 12 -10.57 36.23 -11.27
CA CYS A 12 -9.74 37.41 -11.51
C CYS A 12 -9.91 38.41 -10.37
N LEU A 13 -8.81 38.88 -9.77
CA LEU A 13 -8.82 39.92 -8.76
C LEU A 13 -7.93 41.09 -9.18
N ASP A 14 -8.52 42.29 -9.23
CA ASP A 14 -7.85 43.54 -9.64
C ASP A 14 -7.17 43.46 -11.03
N VAL A 15 -7.80 42.74 -11.96
CA VAL A 15 -7.31 42.59 -13.35
C VAL A 15 -8.49 42.66 -14.33
N ASP A 16 -8.30 43.39 -15.44
CA ASP A 16 -9.31 43.55 -16.50
C ASP A 16 -9.59 42.22 -17.23
N SER A 17 -10.80 41.67 -17.14
CA SER A 17 -11.15 40.39 -17.81
C SER A 17 -11.65 40.53 -19.24
N SER A 18 -11.61 41.73 -19.83
CA SER A 18 -12.21 42.02 -21.15
C SER A 18 -11.70 41.15 -22.31
N LEU A 19 -10.48 40.61 -22.18
CA LEU A 19 -9.85 39.76 -23.18
C LEU A 19 -10.09 38.26 -22.96
N ILE A 20 -10.74 37.88 -21.85
CA ILE A 20 -11.12 36.49 -21.58
C ILE A 20 -12.51 36.24 -22.19
N SER A 21 -12.56 35.56 -23.33
CA SER A 21 -13.81 35.15 -23.96
C SER A 21 -14.58 34.17 -23.07
N SER A 22 -15.90 34.33 -22.94
CA SER A 22 -16.76 33.33 -22.30
C SER A 22 -16.88 32.10 -23.19
N ASP A 23 -16.57 30.92 -22.65
CA ASP A 23 -16.69 29.62 -23.31
C ASP A 23 -17.55 28.69 -22.43
N SER A 24 -18.21 27.67 -23.02
CA SER A 24 -18.96 26.68 -22.24
C SER A 24 -18.05 25.76 -21.41
N SER A 25 -16.74 25.82 -21.62
CA SER A 25 -15.73 24.97 -20.98
C SER A 25 -15.21 25.50 -19.62
N TYR A 26 -15.42 26.78 -19.29
CA TYR A 26 -15.01 27.38 -18.01
C TYR A 26 -15.90 28.59 -17.63
N LEU A 27 -16.02 28.86 -16.33
CA LEU A 27 -16.66 30.06 -15.79
C LEU A 27 -15.59 31.13 -15.50
N VAL A 28 -15.95 32.40 -15.64
CA VAL A 28 -15.08 33.53 -15.29
C VAL A 28 -15.78 34.32 -14.19
N GLU A 29 -15.09 34.58 -13.09
CA GLU A 29 -15.60 35.33 -11.96
C GLU A 29 -14.64 36.46 -11.60
N LEU A 30 -15.21 37.64 -11.38
CA LEU A 30 -14.49 38.89 -11.15
C LEU A 30 -14.66 39.30 -9.69
N PHE A 31 -13.54 39.65 -9.06
CA PHE A 31 -13.51 40.16 -7.71
C PHE A 31 -12.86 41.54 -7.72
N ASP A 32 -13.55 42.51 -7.11
CA ASP A 32 -13.05 43.86 -6.87
C ASP A 32 -12.69 44.08 -5.38
N ASP A 33 -13.06 43.14 -4.51
CA ASP A 33 -12.79 43.18 -3.07
C ASP A 33 -11.95 41.96 -2.65
N GLU A 34 -10.83 42.24 -2.01
CA GLU A 34 -9.86 41.24 -1.57
C GLU A 34 -10.47 40.23 -0.58
N CYS A 35 -11.28 40.71 0.38
CA CYS A 35 -11.86 39.86 1.42
C CYS A 35 -12.93 38.95 0.85
N VAL A 36 -13.79 39.48 -0.03
CA VAL A 36 -14.81 38.70 -0.74
C VAL A 36 -14.16 37.64 -1.61
N CYS A 37 -13.10 38.00 -2.35
CA CYS A 37 -12.33 37.05 -3.14
C CYS A 37 -11.80 35.89 -2.29
N ILE A 38 -11.19 36.20 -1.13
CA ILE A 38 -10.66 35.17 -0.23
C ILE A 38 -11.79 34.29 0.31
N THR A 39 -12.89 34.87 0.80
CA THR A 39 -13.98 34.07 1.38
C THR A 39 -14.62 33.17 0.33
N ASP A 40 -14.84 33.69 -0.88
CA ASP A 40 -15.48 32.94 -1.95
C ASP A 40 -14.55 31.85 -2.46
N LEU A 41 -13.27 32.17 -2.72
CA LEU A 41 -12.28 31.17 -3.14
C LEU A 41 -12.05 30.05 -2.11
N LEU A 42 -12.10 30.37 -0.81
CA LEU A 42 -12.01 29.39 0.26
C LEU A 42 -13.33 28.62 0.48
N SER A 43 -14.46 29.18 0.05
CA SER A 43 -15.77 28.52 0.07
C SER A 43 -16.00 27.60 -1.13
N ILE A 44 -15.30 27.83 -2.25
CA ILE A 44 -15.40 26.97 -3.44
C ILE A 44 -14.93 25.57 -3.05
N THR A 45 -15.82 24.61 -3.24
CA THR A 45 -15.45 23.21 -3.07
C THR A 45 -15.38 22.49 -4.41
N ASP A 46 -16.13 22.91 -5.44
CA ASP A 46 -16.51 22.10 -6.61
C ASP A 46 -15.90 22.46 -7.96
N ARG A 47 -14.90 23.35 -7.99
CA ARG A 47 -14.31 23.84 -9.25
C ARG A 47 -12.79 23.90 -9.23
N TYR A 48 -12.17 23.76 -10.40
CA TYR A 48 -10.77 24.06 -10.64
C TYR A 48 -10.59 25.56 -10.77
N VAL A 49 -9.90 26.19 -9.82
CA VAL A 49 -9.68 27.63 -9.81
C VAL A 49 -8.33 27.95 -10.44
N TYR A 50 -8.38 28.70 -11.54
CA TYR A 50 -7.23 29.39 -12.13
C TYR A 50 -7.32 30.83 -11.66
N PHE A 51 -6.44 31.21 -10.75
CA PHE A 51 -6.51 32.50 -10.10
C PHE A 51 -5.57 33.48 -10.78
N ILE A 52 -6.11 34.59 -11.25
CA ILE A 52 -5.36 35.69 -11.85
C ILE A 52 -5.40 36.84 -10.86
N VAL A 53 -4.24 37.35 -10.49
CA VAL A 53 -4.13 38.45 -9.52
C VAL A 53 -3.06 39.44 -9.94
N SER A 54 -3.33 40.72 -9.68
CA SER A 54 -2.34 41.78 -9.84
C SER A 54 -1.16 41.60 -8.87
N SER A 55 0.04 42.01 -9.28
CA SER A 55 1.24 41.87 -8.44
C SER A 55 1.20 42.72 -7.16
N SER A 56 0.46 43.84 -7.19
CA SER A 56 0.26 44.76 -6.05
C SER A 56 -0.46 44.08 -4.89
N VAL A 57 -1.47 43.27 -5.19
CA VAL A 57 -2.33 42.61 -4.19
C VAL A 57 -1.90 41.16 -3.96
N GLY A 58 -1.39 40.49 -4.98
CA GLY A 58 -1.03 39.07 -4.95
C GLY A 58 -0.08 38.70 -3.80
N LYS A 59 0.83 39.59 -3.41
CA LYS A 59 1.78 39.35 -2.32
C LYS A 59 1.10 39.05 -0.97
N TYR A 60 -0.09 39.61 -0.74
CA TYR A 60 -0.83 39.45 0.51
C TYR A 60 -1.85 38.31 0.46
N ILE A 61 -2.48 38.11 -0.70
CA ILE A 61 -3.57 37.15 -0.86
C ILE A 61 -3.07 35.75 -1.17
N VAL A 62 -2.07 35.63 -2.05
CA VAL A 62 -1.55 34.32 -2.46
C VAL A 62 -1.14 33.46 -1.26
N PRO A 63 -0.43 33.97 -0.21
CA PRO A 63 -0.13 33.19 0.99
C PRO A 63 -1.36 32.60 1.71
N LEU A 64 -2.53 33.22 1.59
CA LEU A 64 -3.77 32.79 2.26
C LEU A 64 -4.51 31.71 1.46
N ILE A 65 -4.45 31.75 0.13
CA ILE A 65 -5.25 30.86 -0.74
C ILE A 65 -4.42 29.79 -1.47
N TYR A 66 -3.09 29.93 -1.57
CA TYR A 66 -2.29 29.01 -2.41
C TYR A 66 -2.37 27.55 -1.94
N GLN A 67 -2.57 27.30 -0.65
CA GLN A 67 -2.72 25.94 -0.13
C GLN A 67 -4.09 25.34 -0.46
N HIS A 68 -5.07 26.18 -0.80
CA HIS A 68 -6.45 25.75 -1.03
C HIS A 68 -6.52 24.69 -2.14
N ARG A 69 -7.32 23.64 -1.93
CA ARG A 69 -7.31 22.44 -2.77
C ARG A 69 -7.79 22.68 -4.20
N CYS A 70 -8.75 23.58 -4.37
CA CYS A 70 -9.36 23.92 -5.65
C CYS A 70 -8.50 24.87 -6.48
N VAL A 71 -7.55 25.60 -5.87
CA VAL A 71 -6.64 26.50 -6.61
C VAL A 71 -5.58 25.67 -7.31
N GLU A 72 -5.64 25.63 -8.63
CA GLU A 72 -4.73 24.87 -9.49
C GLU A 72 -3.46 25.64 -9.77
N GLN A 73 -3.64 26.83 -10.32
CA GLN A 73 -2.54 27.67 -10.77
C GLN A 73 -2.87 29.13 -10.48
N ILE A 74 -1.85 29.85 -10.07
CA ILE A 74 -1.90 31.28 -9.81
C ILE A 74 -1.06 31.97 -10.88
N TYR A 75 -1.64 32.98 -11.52
CA TYR A 75 -1.01 33.82 -12.52
C TYR A 75 -0.89 35.23 -11.98
N ILE A 76 0.32 35.78 -12.03
CA ILE A 76 0.56 37.14 -11.54
C ILE A 76 0.66 38.09 -12.73
N TYR A 77 -0.22 39.08 -12.74
CA TYR A 77 -0.21 40.14 -13.73
C TYR A 77 0.47 41.40 -13.17
N CYS A 78 1.48 41.90 -13.87
CA CYS A 78 2.28 43.06 -13.46
C CYS A 78 2.31 44.10 -14.59
N PRO A 79 1.31 45.01 -14.65
CA PRO A 79 1.18 45.96 -15.77
C PRO A 79 2.33 46.96 -15.89
N ASP A 80 3.05 47.23 -14.80
CA ASP A 80 4.18 48.17 -14.76
C ASP A 80 5.48 47.48 -14.30
N ASP A 81 6.58 47.67 -15.04
CA ASP A 81 7.95 47.18 -14.71
C ASP A 81 8.52 47.78 -13.42
N ASN A 82 7.82 48.73 -12.79
CA ASN A 82 8.31 49.48 -11.65
C ASN A 82 7.43 49.21 -10.41
N GLN A 83 7.89 48.28 -9.56
CA GLN A 83 7.96 48.39 -8.07
C GLN A 83 7.67 47.08 -7.31
N SER A 84 7.20 46.00 -7.91
CA SER A 84 7.04 44.73 -7.20
C SER A 84 8.21 43.79 -7.49
N ASP A 85 9.14 43.68 -6.55
CA ASP A 85 10.21 42.68 -6.61
C ASP A 85 9.55 41.27 -6.60
N PRO A 86 9.61 40.49 -7.69
CA PRO A 86 8.89 39.21 -7.81
C PRO A 86 9.57 38.09 -7.02
N SER A 87 10.59 38.40 -6.21
CA SER A 87 11.36 37.45 -5.40
C SER A 87 10.49 36.56 -4.51
N TRP A 88 9.37 37.09 -3.99
CA TRP A 88 8.43 36.33 -3.17
C TRP A 88 7.70 35.21 -3.93
N THR A 89 7.53 35.34 -5.25
CA THR A 89 6.74 34.38 -6.06
C THR A 89 7.38 32.99 -6.11
N THR A 90 8.71 32.94 -6.02
CA THR A 90 9.49 31.67 -6.00
C THR A 90 9.18 30.77 -4.79
N HIS A 91 8.60 31.33 -3.73
CA HIS A 91 8.28 30.58 -2.50
C HIS A 91 6.97 29.79 -2.61
N PHE A 92 6.15 30.05 -3.64
CA PHE A 92 4.82 29.44 -3.77
C PHE A 92 4.76 28.57 -5.03
N PRO A 93 4.68 27.23 -4.89
CA PRO A 93 4.82 26.30 -6.02
C PRO A 93 3.65 26.36 -7.01
N LYS A 94 2.52 26.97 -6.63
CA LYS A 94 1.36 27.15 -7.52
C LYS A 94 1.40 28.42 -8.35
N ILE A 95 2.36 29.32 -8.10
CA ILE A 95 2.56 30.46 -8.98
C ILE A 95 3.29 29.95 -10.21
N LYS A 96 2.71 30.18 -11.38
CA LYS A 96 3.33 29.73 -12.62
C LYS A 96 4.45 30.66 -13.07
N ASP A 97 4.13 31.93 -13.22
CA ASP A 97 5.07 32.97 -13.63
C ASP A 97 4.48 34.37 -13.34
N CYS A 98 5.22 35.40 -13.70
CA CYS A 98 4.77 36.79 -13.75
C CYS A 98 4.70 37.28 -15.20
N TRP A 99 3.62 37.96 -15.57
CA TRP A 99 3.42 38.49 -16.92
C TRP A 99 3.19 39.99 -16.91
N THR A 100 3.83 40.68 -17.85
CA THR A 100 3.65 42.11 -18.09
C THR A 100 2.62 42.39 -19.20
N ASP A 101 2.58 41.54 -20.22
CA ASP A 101 1.59 41.61 -21.30
C ASP A 101 0.39 40.72 -21.01
N TYR A 102 -0.78 41.35 -20.89
CA TYR A 102 -2.04 40.65 -20.58
C TYR A 102 -2.50 39.72 -21.71
N SER A 103 -2.23 40.05 -22.97
CA SER A 103 -2.59 39.20 -24.10
C SER A 103 -1.80 37.90 -24.11
N ILE A 104 -0.51 37.97 -23.71
CA ILE A 104 0.36 36.80 -23.57
C ILE A 104 -0.09 35.95 -22.39
N LEU A 105 -0.41 36.57 -21.24
CA LEU A 105 -0.99 35.89 -20.07
C LEU A 105 -2.24 35.10 -20.46
N VAL A 106 -3.22 35.75 -21.09
CA VAL A 106 -4.48 35.11 -21.51
C VAL A 106 -4.21 33.97 -22.50
N SER A 107 -3.31 34.17 -23.48
CA SER A 107 -2.93 33.09 -24.40
C SER A 107 -2.28 31.90 -23.69
N GLN A 108 -1.51 32.15 -22.63
CA GLN A 108 -0.87 31.12 -21.83
C GLN A 108 -1.88 30.39 -20.95
N ILE A 109 -2.85 31.09 -20.36
CA ILE A 109 -3.96 30.48 -19.62
C ILE A 109 -4.77 29.59 -20.55
N TYR A 110 -5.11 30.06 -21.75
CA TYR A 110 -5.81 29.22 -22.72
C TYR A 110 -4.98 28.03 -23.15
N LYS A 111 -3.67 28.21 -23.35
CA LYS A 111 -2.76 27.10 -23.61
C LYS A 111 -2.73 26.12 -22.44
N ASP A 112 -2.81 26.59 -21.20
CA ASP A 112 -2.80 25.75 -20.01
C ASP A 112 -4.10 24.98 -19.82
N ILE A 113 -5.24 25.68 -19.87
CA ILE A 113 -6.58 25.09 -19.82
C ILE A 113 -6.76 24.11 -20.97
N LYS A 114 -6.42 24.51 -22.20
CA LYS A 114 -6.49 23.63 -23.37
C LYS A 114 -5.48 22.50 -23.27
N SER A 115 -4.29 22.72 -22.71
CA SER A 115 -3.34 21.64 -22.44
C SER A 115 -3.88 20.66 -21.42
N ILE A 116 -4.74 21.06 -20.48
CA ILE A 116 -5.33 20.16 -19.50
C ILE A 116 -6.51 19.40 -20.12
N LEU A 117 -7.34 20.11 -20.89
CA LEU A 117 -8.40 19.55 -21.73
C LEU A 117 -7.86 18.70 -22.90
N SER A 118 -6.56 18.79 -23.24
CA SER A 118 -5.90 17.98 -24.28
C SER A 118 -4.88 16.98 -23.71
N ARG A 119 -4.34 17.21 -22.51
CA ARG A 119 -3.56 16.25 -21.69
C ARG A 119 -4.45 15.16 -21.14
N SER A 120 -5.77 15.33 -21.20
CA SER A 120 -6.71 14.22 -21.30
C SER A 120 -6.53 13.44 -22.63
N SER A 121 -5.29 13.08 -22.98
CA SER A 121 -5.09 11.71 -23.45
C SER A 121 -5.65 10.86 -22.32
N LEU A 122 -6.89 10.41 -22.47
CA LEU A 122 -7.61 9.57 -21.54
C LEU A 122 -6.71 8.36 -21.21
N TRP A 123 -5.89 8.47 -20.16
CA TRP A 123 -4.94 7.43 -19.78
C TRP A 123 -5.70 6.14 -19.58
N SER A 124 -5.24 5.03 -20.16
CA SER A 124 -5.90 3.75 -19.89
C SER A 124 -5.90 3.48 -18.37
N ASN A 125 -6.82 2.64 -17.87
CA ASN A 125 -6.80 2.35 -16.44
C ASN A 125 -5.48 1.70 -16.01
N GLU A 126 -4.82 0.95 -16.91
CA GLU A 126 -3.46 0.43 -16.74
C GLU A 126 -2.43 1.55 -16.58
N GLU A 127 -2.41 2.54 -17.49
CA GLU A 127 -1.52 3.70 -17.37
C GLU A 127 -1.77 4.51 -16.09
N LEU A 128 -3.01 4.55 -15.61
CA LEU A 128 -3.40 5.17 -14.34
C LEU A 128 -2.88 4.40 -13.13
N ILE A 129 -2.93 3.07 -13.14
CA ILE A 129 -2.28 2.22 -12.12
C ILE A 129 -0.80 2.56 -12.05
N ASP A 130 -0.09 2.48 -13.17
CA ASP A 130 1.36 2.69 -13.18
C ASP A 130 1.75 4.07 -12.63
N ARG A 131 0.94 5.10 -12.94
CA ARG A 131 1.16 6.47 -12.44
C ARG A 131 0.84 6.59 -10.96
N CYS A 132 -0.24 5.98 -10.48
CA CYS A 132 -0.51 5.88 -9.04
C CYS A 132 0.61 5.11 -8.33
N TYR A 133 1.31 4.21 -8.99
CA TYR A 133 2.43 3.49 -8.38
C TYR A 133 3.70 4.31 -8.36
N THR A 134 4.12 4.82 -9.51
CA THR A 134 5.36 5.59 -9.72
C THR A 134 5.29 7.01 -9.16
N GLN A 135 4.10 7.56 -8.95
CA GLN A 135 3.84 8.96 -8.59
C GLN A 135 4.44 9.95 -9.60
N THR A 136 4.45 9.60 -10.89
CA THR A 136 5.01 10.45 -11.97
C THR A 136 4.06 10.63 -13.14
N LEU A 137 4.19 11.76 -13.84
CA LEU A 137 3.54 11.97 -15.14
C LEU A 137 4.39 11.46 -16.32
N ILE A 138 5.66 11.13 -16.06
CA ILE A 138 6.60 10.67 -17.09
C ILE A 138 6.13 9.31 -17.58
N LYS A 139 5.90 9.20 -18.89
CA LYS A 139 5.61 7.91 -19.50
C LYS A 139 6.86 7.04 -19.32
N PRO A 140 6.76 5.83 -18.73
CA PRO A 140 7.91 4.94 -18.62
C PRO A 140 8.52 4.76 -20.02
N SER A 141 9.79 5.14 -20.17
CA SER A 141 10.47 5.17 -21.47
C SER A 141 10.59 3.76 -22.03
N ASN A 142 9.93 3.51 -23.16
CA ASN A 142 10.00 2.29 -23.95
C ASN A 142 9.99 1.01 -23.12
N TRP A 143 8.93 0.79 -22.36
CA TRP A 143 8.39 -0.56 -22.36
C TRP A 143 7.85 -0.77 -23.76
N SER A 144 8.48 -1.67 -24.53
CA SER A 144 7.76 -2.32 -25.63
C SER A 144 6.41 -2.65 -25.03
N SER A 145 5.34 -2.09 -25.62
CA SER A 145 3.96 -2.34 -25.24
C SER A 145 3.90 -3.72 -24.61
N VAL A 146 3.69 -3.73 -23.30
CA VAL A 146 3.46 -4.92 -22.49
C VAL A 146 2.25 -5.56 -23.16
N SER A 147 2.55 -6.37 -24.17
CA SER A 147 1.59 -6.99 -25.03
C SER A 147 1.17 -8.15 -24.20
N LEU A 148 0.05 -7.98 -23.51
CA LEU A 148 -0.65 -9.04 -22.82
C LEU A 148 -0.65 -10.28 -23.71
N ASP A 149 0.29 -11.17 -23.47
CA ASP A 149 0.15 -12.51 -23.95
C ASP A 149 -0.92 -13.13 -23.07
N LEU A 150 -2.15 -13.08 -23.58
CA LEU A 150 -3.38 -13.63 -22.97
C LEU A 150 -3.25 -15.14 -22.65
N SER A 151 -2.13 -15.78 -23.01
CA SER A 151 -1.68 -17.07 -22.48
C SER A 151 -1.42 -17.02 -20.97
N ASN A 152 -0.88 -15.93 -20.42
CA ASN A 152 -0.63 -15.77 -18.98
C ASN A 152 -1.91 -15.39 -18.20
N VAL A 153 -2.88 -14.73 -18.85
CA VAL A 153 -4.22 -14.52 -18.28
C VAL A 153 -4.93 -15.85 -18.02
N GLN A 154 -4.60 -16.95 -18.74
CA GLN A 154 -5.06 -18.30 -18.37
C GLN A 154 -4.55 -18.75 -17.00
N LYS A 155 -3.34 -18.39 -16.57
CA LYS A 155 -2.83 -18.74 -15.23
C LYS A 155 -3.61 -18.07 -14.09
N TYR A 156 -4.12 -16.84 -14.32
CA TYR A 156 -5.00 -16.13 -13.38
C TYR A 156 -6.48 -16.55 -13.47
N SER A 157 -6.90 -17.15 -14.59
CA SER A 157 -8.30 -17.44 -14.91
C SER A 157 -8.67 -18.93 -14.88
N ILE A 158 -7.73 -19.87 -14.73
CA ILE A 158 -8.07 -21.29 -14.54
C ILE A 158 -8.97 -21.50 -13.28
N SER A 159 -8.96 -20.56 -12.34
CA SER A 159 -9.88 -20.54 -11.19
C SER A 159 -11.05 -19.54 -11.29
N ASN A 160 -11.02 -18.56 -12.19
CA ASN A 160 -12.01 -17.47 -12.21
C ASN A 160 -12.93 -17.53 -13.43
N LYS A 161 -13.91 -18.44 -13.40
CA LYS A 161 -15.06 -18.51 -14.33
C LYS A 161 -16.01 -17.29 -14.27
N GLN A 162 -15.54 -16.14 -13.75
CA GLN A 162 -16.38 -15.01 -13.34
C GLN A 162 -16.46 -13.85 -14.35
N ILE A 163 -15.50 -13.71 -15.28
CA ILE A 163 -15.55 -12.61 -16.27
C ILE A 163 -16.43 -13.02 -17.45
N ARG A 164 -17.46 -12.23 -17.75
CA ARG A 164 -18.31 -12.39 -18.93
C ARG A 164 -18.30 -11.14 -19.78
N ILE A 165 -18.19 -11.34 -21.09
CA ILE A 165 -18.35 -10.28 -22.07
C ILE A 165 -19.74 -10.45 -22.67
N ILE A 166 -20.57 -9.42 -22.54
CA ILE A 166 -21.91 -9.42 -23.10
C ILE A 166 -21.93 -8.42 -24.25
N VAL A 167 -22.46 -8.82 -25.39
CA VAL A 167 -22.66 -7.93 -26.53
C VAL A 167 -24.16 -7.77 -26.75
N LEU A 168 -24.65 -6.54 -26.68
CA LEU A 168 -26.02 -6.17 -26.98
C LEU A 168 -26.06 -5.45 -28.33
N HIS A 169 -26.61 -6.11 -29.34
CA HIS A 169 -26.82 -5.51 -30.65
C HIS A 169 -28.15 -4.76 -30.64
N CYS A 170 -28.07 -3.45 -30.83
CA CYS A 170 -29.21 -2.54 -30.88
C CYS A 170 -29.80 -2.49 -32.29
N ASP A 171 -28.94 -2.61 -33.31
CA ASP A 171 -29.30 -2.57 -34.72
C ASP A 171 -28.68 -3.74 -35.49
N ASN A 172 -29.34 -4.18 -36.57
CA ASN A 172 -28.86 -5.27 -37.44
C ASN A 172 -27.68 -4.89 -38.36
N TYR A 173 -27.23 -3.62 -38.35
CA TYR A 173 -26.23 -3.11 -39.30
C TYR A 173 -24.78 -3.26 -38.83
N ALA A 174 -24.54 -3.59 -37.56
CA ALA A 174 -23.22 -3.77 -36.98
C ALA A 174 -23.15 -5.04 -36.13
N LEU A 175 -23.11 -6.19 -36.80
CA LEU A 175 -22.79 -7.46 -36.17
C LEU A 175 -21.33 -7.42 -35.71
N PHE A 176 -21.15 -7.10 -34.43
CA PHE A 176 -19.91 -7.27 -33.70
C PHE A 176 -19.70 -8.77 -33.48
N HIS A 177 -18.71 -9.36 -34.16
CA HIS A 177 -18.29 -10.73 -33.91
C HIS A 177 -16.87 -10.70 -33.33
N THR A 178 -16.71 -11.26 -32.13
CA THR A 178 -15.39 -11.51 -31.54
C THR A 178 -15.19 -12.99 -31.34
N ASP A 179 -14.37 -13.60 -32.19
CA ASP A 179 -13.89 -14.97 -32.01
C ASP A 179 -12.87 -15.00 -30.87
N SER A 180 -13.37 -15.03 -29.64
CA SER A 180 -12.54 -15.24 -28.45
C SER A 180 -12.86 -16.63 -27.89
N GLN A 181 -11.94 -17.58 -28.07
CA GLN A 181 -11.97 -18.85 -27.33
C GLN A 181 -11.66 -18.67 -25.83
N ARG A 182 -11.34 -17.44 -25.39
CA ARG A 182 -10.74 -17.14 -24.08
C ARG A 182 -11.71 -16.56 -23.04
N PHE A 183 -12.87 -16.03 -23.46
CA PHE A 183 -13.90 -15.48 -22.57
C PHE A 183 -15.27 -16.07 -22.90
N HIS A 184 -16.15 -16.19 -21.90
CA HIS A 184 -17.56 -16.46 -22.13
C HIS A 184 -18.22 -15.22 -22.76
N LEU A 185 -18.35 -15.27 -24.08
CA LEU A 185 -19.10 -14.30 -24.87
C LEU A 185 -20.58 -14.70 -24.90
N SER A 186 -21.46 -13.74 -24.62
CA SER A 186 -22.90 -13.92 -24.83
C SER A 186 -23.46 -12.75 -25.62
N GLU A 187 -24.12 -13.05 -26.73
CA GLU A 187 -24.68 -12.06 -27.64
C GLU A 187 -26.20 -12.01 -27.49
N PHE A 188 -26.75 -10.80 -27.40
CA PHE A 188 -28.18 -10.56 -27.29
C PHE A 188 -28.64 -9.57 -28.35
N LEU A 189 -29.74 -9.92 -29.01
CA LEU A 189 -30.47 -9.04 -29.96
C LEU A 189 -31.65 -8.33 -29.29
N ASN A 190 -31.96 -8.67 -28.03
CA ASN A 190 -33.11 -8.15 -27.29
C ASN A 190 -32.69 -7.77 -25.87
N VAL A 191 -32.96 -6.52 -25.50
CA VAL A 191 -32.61 -5.90 -24.22
C VAL A 191 -33.27 -6.61 -23.04
N VAL A 192 -34.53 -7.04 -23.19
CA VAL A 192 -35.27 -7.75 -22.14
C VAL A 192 -34.59 -9.06 -21.80
N LYS A 193 -34.18 -9.84 -22.82
CA LYS A 193 -33.44 -11.09 -22.62
C LYS A 193 -32.05 -10.86 -22.01
N CYS A 194 -31.40 -9.76 -22.37
CA CYS A 194 -30.12 -9.38 -21.78
C CYS A 194 -30.28 -9.06 -20.28
N VAL A 195 -31.32 -8.30 -19.91
CA VAL A 195 -31.64 -7.99 -18.50
C VAL A 195 -32.02 -9.25 -17.73
N GLU A 196 -32.88 -10.11 -18.26
CA GLU A 196 -33.22 -11.41 -17.64
C GLU A 196 -31.97 -12.27 -17.42
N TYR A 197 -31.05 -12.28 -18.36
CA TYR A 197 -29.79 -13.00 -18.23
C TYR A 197 -28.88 -12.43 -17.14
N LEU A 198 -28.78 -11.10 -17.04
CA LEU A 198 -28.06 -10.44 -15.95
C LEU A 198 -28.71 -10.79 -14.60
N GLU A 199 -30.03 -10.68 -14.48
CA GLU A 199 -30.75 -10.97 -13.22
C GLU A 199 -30.67 -12.45 -12.79
N THR A 200 -30.62 -13.38 -13.75
CA THR A 200 -30.56 -14.83 -13.46
C THR A 200 -29.16 -15.37 -13.20
N THR A 201 -28.12 -14.62 -13.57
CA THR A 201 -26.73 -15.06 -13.40
C THR A 201 -26.09 -14.34 -12.22
N ASP A 202 -25.61 -15.06 -11.20
CA ASP A 202 -24.98 -14.47 -10.00
C ASP A 202 -23.51 -14.03 -10.25
N ILE A 203 -23.29 -13.29 -11.34
CA ILE A 203 -21.95 -12.98 -11.85
C ILE A 203 -21.64 -11.51 -11.62
N ARG A 204 -20.54 -11.24 -10.92
CA ARG A 204 -20.19 -9.88 -10.46
C ARG A 204 -19.25 -9.10 -11.39
N SER A 205 -18.94 -9.63 -12.58
CA SER A 205 -17.95 -9.02 -13.49
C SER A 205 -18.33 -9.13 -14.96
N VAL A 206 -19.35 -8.36 -15.35
CA VAL A 206 -19.82 -8.24 -16.73
C VAL A 206 -19.21 -7.02 -17.41
N PHE A 207 -18.59 -7.23 -18.57
CA PHE A 207 -18.18 -6.16 -19.50
C PHE A 207 -19.20 -6.12 -20.64
N LEU A 208 -20.02 -5.07 -20.69
CA LEU A 208 -21.12 -4.96 -21.66
C LEU A 208 -20.72 -4.07 -22.83
N ILE A 209 -20.79 -4.61 -24.05
CA ILE A 209 -20.61 -3.88 -25.30
C ILE A 209 -21.98 -3.67 -25.92
N ILE A 210 -22.32 -2.42 -26.23
CA ILE A 210 -23.56 -2.04 -26.88
C ILE A 210 -23.19 -1.60 -28.30
N SER A 211 -23.67 -2.34 -29.30
CA SER A 211 -23.39 -2.07 -30.72
C SER A 211 -24.62 -1.48 -31.42
N GLY A 212 -24.52 -0.29 -32.02
CA GLY A 212 -25.57 0.34 -32.82
C GLY A 212 -26.17 1.63 -32.24
N GLU A 213 -27.21 2.18 -32.90
CA GLU A 213 -27.91 3.40 -32.49
C GLU A 213 -28.77 3.18 -31.23
N ILE A 214 -28.49 3.96 -30.19
CA ILE A 214 -29.17 3.83 -28.88
C ILE A 214 -30.60 4.40 -28.87
N LYS A 215 -30.99 5.22 -29.86
CA LYS A 215 -32.21 6.05 -29.79
C LYS A 215 -33.48 5.25 -29.48
N SER A 216 -33.60 4.02 -29.98
CA SER A 216 -34.75 3.13 -29.79
C SER A 216 -34.79 2.50 -28.38
N ILE A 217 -33.68 2.50 -27.64
CA ILE A 217 -33.47 1.70 -26.42
C ILE A 217 -33.16 2.56 -25.18
N MET A 218 -33.12 3.89 -25.32
CA MET A 218 -32.77 4.82 -24.24
C MET A 218 -33.56 4.64 -22.93
N ARG A 219 -34.82 4.18 -22.99
CA ARG A 219 -35.64 3.94 -21.79
C ARG A 219 -35.24 2.65 -21.06
N ASP A 220 -34.85 1.61 -21.80
CA ASP A 220 -34.53 0.30 -21.23
C ASP A 220 -33.08 0.22 -20.74
N LEU A 221 -32.17 1.07 -21.27
CA LEU A 221 -30.79 1.17 -20.79
C LEU A 221 -30.65 1.61 -19.33
N ARG A 222 -31.66 2.28 -18.75
CA ARG A 222 -31.69 2.58 -17.32
C ARG A 222 -31.74 1.32 -16.44
N LYS A 223 -32.35 0.24 -16.93
CA LYS A 223 -32.41 -1.02 -16.19
C LYS A 223 -31.06 -1.74 -16.18
N ILE A 224 -30.29 -1.58 -17.26
CA ILE A 224 -28.96 -2.15 -17.43
C ILE A 224 -27.93 -1.39 -16.59
N THR A 225 -27.89 -0.05 -16.70
CA THR A 225 -26.92 0.84 -16.02
C THR A 225 -26.97 0.75 -14.49
N VAL A 226 -28.13 0.43 -13.91
CA VAL A 226 -28.31 0.28 -12.45
C VAL A 226 -27.85 -1.11 -11.94
N SER A 227 -27.52 -2.04 -12.83
CA SER A 227 -27.08 -3.38 -12.43
C SER A 227 -25.69 -3.37 -11.79
N ARG A 228 -25.61 -3.85 -10.54
CA ARG A 228 -24.36 -3.99 -9.77
C ARG A 228 -23.37 -5.02 -10.34
N GLN A 229 -23.80 -5.80 -11.33
CA GLN A 229 -23.00 -6.84 -11.97
C GLN A 229 -22.13 -6.32 -13.11
N ILE A 230 -22.52 -5.16 -13.68
CA ILE A 230 -21.82 -4.57 -14.81
C ILE A 230 -20.63 -3.77 -14.27
N TYR A 231 -19.45 -4.17 -14.72
CA TYR A 231 -18.20 -3.49 -14.40
C TYR A 231 -17.98 -2.28 -15.30
N ALA A 232 -18.26 -2.43 -16.60
CA ALA A 232 -18.08 -1.38 -17.59
C ALA A 232 -19.02 -1.54 -18.78
N ILE A 233 -19.43 -0.41 -19.36
CA ILE A 233 -20.26 -0.34 -20.57
C ILE A 233 -19.43 0.34 -21.67
N TYR A 234 -19.36 -0.31 -22.83
CA TYR A 234 -18.69 0.16 -24.04
C TYR A 234 -19.73 0.43 -25.11
N LEU A 235 -19.69 1.61 -25.71
CA LEU A 235 -20.54 1.93 -26.84
C LEU A 235 -19.75 1.84 -28.14
N PHE A 236 -20.20 0.98 -29.05
CA PHE A 236 -19.66 0.86 -30.39
C PHE A 236 -20.66 1.35 -31.42
N VAL A 237 -20.31 2.42 -32.13
CA VAL A 237 -21.17 2.99 -33.18
C VAL A 237 -20.34 3.16 -34.45
N PRO A 238 -20.42 2.23 -35.41
CA PRO A 238 -19.72 2.39 -36.67
C PRO A 238 -20.34 3.56 -37.45
N SER A 239 -19.51 4.56 -37.75
CA SER A 239 -19.77 5.68 -38.68
C SER A 239 -20.94 6.63 -38.33
N ILE A 240 -20.78 7.59 -37.39
CA ILE A 240 -21.73 8.74 -37.22
C ILE A 240 -21.04 10.05 -36.78
N ASP A 241 -21.64 11.16 -37.22
CA ASP A 241 -21.47 12.59 -36.88
C ASP A 241 -21.29 12.90 -35.37
N GLN A 242 -20.06 13.27 -34.95
CA GLN A 242 -19.65 13.46 -33.54
C GLN A 242 -20.60 14.37 -32.72
N GLN A 243 -21.10 15.47 -33.31
CA GLN A 243 -21.92 16.47 -32.59
C GLN A 243 -23.28 15.96 -32.09
N LYS A 244 -23.88 14.96 -32.76
CA LYS A 244 -25.18 14.38 -32.34
C LYS A 244 -25.00 13.34 -31.24
N LEU A 245 -23.85 12.68 -31.23
CA LEU A 245 -23.47 11.64 -30.29
C LEU A 245 -22.99 12.25 -28.97
N ASP A 246 -22.20 13.31 -29.02
CA ASP A 246 -21.76 14.08 -27.85
C ASP A 246 -22.96 14.63 -27.06
N LYS A 247 -24.00 15.12 -27.74
CA LYS A 247 -25.26 15.54 -27.09
C LYS A 247 -26.01 14.40 -26.40
N THR A 248 -25.90 13.18 -26.93
CA THR A 248 -26.55 11.99 -26.35
C THR A 248 -25.73 11.46 -25.16
N LEU A 249 -24.40 11.51 -25.23
CA LEU A 249 -23.48 11.14 -24.15
C LEU A 249 -23.48 12.15 -23.00
N CYS A 250 -23.60 13.46 -23.28
CA CYS A 250 -23.78 14.49 -22.25
C CYS A 250 -25.01 14.23 -21.37
N SER A 251 -26.02 13.51 -21.88
CA SER A 251 -27.21 13.12 -21.11
C SER A 251 -27.00 11.90 -20.20
N TYR A 252 -25.92 11.14 -20.38
CA TYR A 252 -25.53 9.98 -19.56
C TYR A 252 -24.03 10.05 -19.23
N LYS A 253 -23.70 10.78 -18.15
CA LYS A 253 -22.34 10.85 -17.59
C LYS A 253 -21.72 9.47 -17.26
N GLU A 254 -22.54 8.44 -17.10
CA GLU A 254 -22.13 7.09 -16.69
C GLU A 254 -21.49 6.25 -17.82
N ILE A 255 -21.74 6.56 -19.09
CA ILE A 255 -21.20 5.80 -20.23
C ILE A 255 -20.06 6.58 -20.87
N GLY A 256 -18.87 6.50 -20.26
CA GLY A 256 -17.68 7.27 -20.69
C GLY A 256 -16.85 6.64 -21.81
N ARG A 257 -17.25 5.49 -22.38
CA ARG A 257 -16.41 4.70 -23.29
C ARG A 257 -17.08 4.53 -24.66
N LEU A 258 -16.85 5.50 -25.54
CA LEU A 258 -17.34 5.53 -26.92
C LEU A 258 -16.24 5.11 -27.91
N PHE A 259 -16.58 4.27 -28.88
CA PHE A 259 -15.68 3.88 -29.96
C PHE A 259 -16.40 3.86 -31.30
N ASP A 260 -15.74 4.44 -32.30
CA ASP A 260 -16.07 4.35 -33.73
C ASP A 260 -15.20 3.30 -34.46
N ASN A 261 -14.09 2.90 -33.84
CA ASN A 261 -13.13 1.94 -34.36
C ASN A 261 -13.06 0.70 -33.45
N LEU A 262 -13.28 -0.47 -34.05
CA LEU A 262 -13.24 -1.77 -33.39
C LEU A 262 -11.90 -2.03 -32.69
N GLN A 263 -10.78 -1.67 -33.32
CA GLN A 263 -9.46 -1.91 -32.76
C GLN A 263 -9.24 -1.11 -31.48
N PHE A 264 -9.72 0.14 -31.42
CA PHE A 264 -9.62 0.97 -30.22
C PHE A 264 -10.52 0.46 -29.10
N LEU A 265 -11.74 0.00 -29.43
CA LEU A 265 -12.62 -0.66 -28.47
C LEU A 265 -11.95 -1.88 -27.85
N LEU A 266 -11.44 -2.79 -28.69
CA LEU A 266 -10.80 -4.03 -28.23
C LEU A 266 -9.55 -3.75 -27.41
N THR A 267 -8.75 -2.74 -27.79
CA THR A 267 -7.58 -2.32 -27.02
C THR A 267 -7.99 -1.81 -25.65
N CYS A 268 -9.01 -0.94 -25.57
CA CYS A 268 -9.50 -0.41 -24.29
C CYS A 268 -10.12 -1.51 -23.41
N LEU A 269 -10.98 -2.35 -23.99
CA LEU A 269 -11.59 -3.50 -23.31
C LEU A 269 -10.52 -4.41 -22.69
N THR A 270 -9.48 -4.72 -23.46
CA THR A 270 -8.37 -5.55 -23.00
C THR A 270 -7.63 -4.90 -21.82
N ALA A 271 -7.32 -3.60 -21.91
CA ALA A 271 -6.68 -2.86 -20.83
C ALA A 271 -7.56 -2.79 -19.56
N ASP A 272 -8.88 -2.64 -19.70
CA ASP A 272 -9.81 -2.59 -18.58
C ASP A 272 -10.01 -3.95 -17.90
N ILE A 273 -10.01 -5.04 -18.67
CA ILE A 273 -10.03 -6.40 -18.15
C ILE A 273 -8.75 -6.69 -17.38
N LYS A 274 -7.58 -6.29 -17.92
CA LYS A 274 -6.30 -6.40 -17.21
C LYS A 274 -6.34 -5.64 -15.90
N PHE A 275 -6.75 -4.37 -15.94
CA PHE A 275 -6.92 -3.56 -14.73
C PHE A 275 -7.84 -4.24 -13.72
N TYR A 276 -8.99 -4.79 -14.13
CA TYR A 276 -9.92 -5.48 -13.23
C TYR A 276 -9.27 -6.68 -12.53
N LEU A 277 -8.50 -7.48 -13.27
CA LEU A 277 -7.82 -8.66 -12.75
C LEU A 277 -6.67 -8.31 -11.81
N GLU A 278 -5.87 -7.30 -12.15
CA GLU A 278 -4.65 -6.97 -11.42
C GLU A 278 -4.87 -5.95 -10.30
N LYS A 279 -5.93 -5.13 -10.34
CA LYS A 279 -6.27 -4.12 -9.32
C LYS A 279 -6.06 -4.60 -7.87
N PRO A 280 -6.49 -5.79 -7.43
CA PRO A 280 -6.23 -6.24 -6.06
C PRO A 280 -4.74 -6.38 -5.71
N LEU A 281 -3.88 -6.73 -6.67
CA LEU A 281 -2.42 -6.80 -6.46
C LEU A 281 -1.81 -5.39 -6.33
N TYR A 282 -2.50 -4.40 -6.88
CA TYR A 282 -2.17 -2.97 -6.85
C TYR A 282 -2.89 -2.20 -5.73
N ILE A 283 -3.47 -2.87 -4.74
CA ILE A 283 -4.01 -2.22 -3.55
C ILE A 283 -3.22 -2.76 -2.35
N PRO A 284 -2.44 -1.92 -1.65
CA PRO A 284 -1.69 -2.36 -0.50
C PRO A 284 -2.64 -2.75 0.62
N ILE A 285 -2.27 -3.78 1.38
CA ILE A 285 -3.02 -4.13 2.57
C ILE A 285 -2.81 -3.04 3.62
N VAL A 286 -3.93 -2.49 4.07
CA VAL A 286 -3.99 -1.46 5.11
C VAL A 286 -4.46 -2.11 6.39
N SER A 287 -3.74 -1.88 7.48
CA SER A 287 -4.19 -2.26 8.81
C SER A 287 -4.41 -1.00 9.65
N ILE A 288 -5.55 -0.96 10.32
CA ILE A 288 -5.91 0.14 11.21
C ILE A 288 -5.84 -0.34 12.64
N PHE A 289 -5.23 0.50 13.46
CA PHE A 289 -5.00 0.28 14.87
C PHE A 289 -5.64 1.41 15.67
N ALA A 290 -6.67 1.08 16.44
CA ALA A 290 -7.32 2.03 17.34
C ALA A 290 -6.40 2.42 18.49
N SER A 291 -5.96 3.68 18.53
CA SER A 291 -5.25 4.26 19.66
C SER A 291 -6.25 4.48 20.80
N GLN A 292 -6.37 3.53 21.73
CA GLN A 292 -7.21 3.76 22.91
C GLN A 292 -6.62 4.91 23.73
N ASN A 293 -7.46 5.87 24.11
CA ASN A 293 -7.09 6.95 25.03
C ASN A 293 -6.74 6.34 26.38
N LYS A 294 -5.47 6.48 26.78
CA LYS A 294 -4.86 5.98 28.02
C LYS A 294 -4.98 4.47 28.16
N ILE A 295 -3.85 3.78 27.99
CA ILE A 295 -3.75 2.53 28.73
C ILE A 295 -3.71 2.92 30.21
N GLU A 296 -4.81 2.65 30.91
CA GLU A 296 -4.83 2.67 32.38
C GLU A 296 -3.73 1.74 32.90
N ASP A 297 -3.17 2.05 34.07
CA ASP A 297 -2.05 1.35 34.73
C ASP A 297 -2.35 -0.12 35.11
N ASN A 298 -3.37 -0.75 34.52
CA ASN A 298 -3.66 -2.17 34.69
C ASN A 298 -2.75 -2.99 33.78
N ASP A 299 -2.08 -3.97 34.38
CA ASP A 299 -0.98 -4.78 33.83
C ASP A 299 -1.31 -5.63 32.57
N GLU A 300 -2.55 -5.69 32.10
CA GLU A 300 -2.94 -6.52 30.95
C GLU A 300 -3.09 -5.71 29.65
N LEU A 301 -2.33 -6.10 28.63
CA LEU A 301 -2.40 -5.52 27.29
C LEU A 301 -3.67 -6.01 26.55
N CYS A 302 -4.82 -5.38 26.80
CA CYS A 302 -6.08 -5.76 26.16
C CYS A 302 -6.19 -5.28 24.71
N LEU A 303 -5.61 -6.01 23.77
CA LEU A 303 -5.75 -5.76 22.33
C LEU A 303 -6.90 -6.57 21.71
N THR A 304 -7.69 -5.93 20.85
CA THR A 304 -8.69 -6.62 20.01
C THR A 304 -8.02 -7.50 18.95
N GLY A 305 -8.75 -8.45 18.35
CA GLY A 305 -8.20 -9.35 17.33
C GLY A 305 -7.64 -8.67 16.08
N LYS A 306 -8.08 -7.45 15.73
CA LYS A 306 -7.47 -6.65 14.66
C LYS A 306 -6.16 -6.01 15.11
N GLN A 307 -6.13 -5.48 16.33
CA GLN A 307 -4.96 -4.86 16.93
C GLN A 307 -3.83 -5.87 17.18
N THR A 308 -4.14 -7.10 17.60
CA THR A 308 -3.12 -8.14 17.75
C THR A 308 -2.51 -8.53 16.41
N LYS A 309 -3.30 -8.61 15.33
CA LYS A 309 -2.79 -8.87 13.97
C LYS A 309 -1.87 -7.76 13.47
N PHE A 310 -2.29 -6.50 13.67
CA PHE A 310 -1.44 -5.34 13.39
C PHE A 310 -0.12 -5.44 14.14
N ALA A 311 -0.16 -5.68 15.45
CA ALA A 311 1.04 -5.77 16.28
C ALA A 311 1.95 -6.93 15.86
N ALA A 312 1.38 -8.11 15.59
CA ALA A 312 2.12 -9.27 15.10
C ALA A 312 2.88 -8.97 13.80
N PHE A 313 2.24 -8.30 12.85
CA PHE A 313 2.87 -7.90 11.60
C PHE A 313 4.03 -6.93 11.85
N GLN A 314 3.80 -5.90 12.68
CA GLN A 314 4.82 -4.88 12.97
C GLN A 314 6.03 -5.46 13.73
N LEU A 315 5.79 -6.40 14.66
CA LEU A 315 6.87 -7.11 15.34
C LEU A 315 7.69 -7.95 14.35
N PHE A 316 7.04 -8.62 13.38
CA PHE A 316 7.76 -9.33 12.32
C PHE A 316 8.65 -8.38 11.51
N VAL A 317 8.11 -7.24 11.07
CA VAL A 317 8.88 -6.21 10.34
C VAL A 317 10.09 -5.75 11.13
N ASN A 318 9.94 -5.48 12.43
CA ASN A 318 11.03 -5.05 13.29
C ASN A 318 12.16 -6.07 13.43
N THR A 319 11.89 -7.37 13.20
CA THR A 319 12.91 -8.44 13.28
C THR A 319 13.59 -8.75 11.94
N LEU A 320 13.20 -8.10 10.83
CA LEU A 320 13.72 -8.41 9.49
C LEU A 320 15.24 -8.26 9.38
N HIS A 321 15.81 -7.22 9.98
CA HIS A 321 17.24 -6.92 9.92
C HIS A 321 18.11 -7.98 10.61
N GLU A 322 17.58 -8.65 11.65
CA GLU A 322 18.31 -9.65 12.44
C GLU A 322 18.15 -11.09 11.92
N ALA A 323 17.10 -11.37 11.14
CA ALA A 323 16.76 -12.71 10.71
C ALA A 323 17.93 -13.41 9.99
N PRO A 324 18.22 -14.70 10.24
CA PRO A 324 19.32 -15.40 9.60
C PRO A 324 19.09 -15.43 8.09
N ALA A 325 20.18 -15.35 7.32
CA ALA A 325 20.11 -15.56 5.89
C ALA A 325 19.73 -17.04 5.63
N SER A 326 18.43 -17.32 5.56
CA SER A 326 17.97 -18.59 5.03
C SER A 326 18.35 -18.66 3.56
N ILE A 327 18.90 -19.79 3.12
CA ILE A 327 18.94 -20.15 1.70
C ILE A 327 17.50 -20.04 1.22
N CYS A 328 17.23 -19.02 0.43
CA CYS A 328 15.90 -18.67 -0.01
C CYS A 328 15.23 -19.92 -0.59
N ARG A 329 13.98 -20.18 -0.22
CA ARG A 329 13.08 -21.01 -1.04
C ARG A 329 12.72 -20.19 -2.28
N ASP A 330 13.76 -19.81 -3.05
CA ASP A 330 13.69 -18.99 -4.26
C ASP A 330 12.61 -19.51 -5.18
N GLN A 331 12.34 -20.82 -5.18
CA GLN A 331 11.36 -21.44 -6.06
C GLN A 331 9.97 -20.79 -5.98
N LYS A 332 9.43 -20.45 -4.80
CA LYS A 332 8.10 -19.80 -4.73
C LYS A 332 8.12 -18.35 -5.24
N LEU A 333 9.16 -17.60 -4.88
CA LEU A 333 9.35 -16.23 -5.36
C LEU A 333 9.58 -16.22 -6.88
N CYS A 334 10.43 -17.12 -7.38
CA CYS A 334 10.68 -17.39 -8.79
C CYS A 334 9.38 -17.77 -9.50
N ASP A 335 8.64 -18.77 -9.01
CA ASP A 335 7.36 -19.20 -9.57
C ASP A 335 6.40 -18.00 -9.64
N ARG A 336 6.35 -17.19 -8.58
CA ARG A 336 5.51 -15.99 -8.54
C ARG A 336 5.97 -14.93 -9.56
N CYS A 337 7.27 -14.68 -9.69
CA CYS A 337 7.85 -13.83 -10.73
C CYS A 337 7.45 -14.35 -12.13
N PHE A 338 7.69 -15.63 -12.43
CA PHE A 338 7.32 -16.26 -13.70
C PHE A 338 5.80 -16.27 -13.97
N THR A 339 4.97 -16.20 -12.92
CA THR A 339 3.52 -16.04 -13.10
C THR A 339 3.10 -14.59 -13.40
N LEU A 340 3.81 -13.61 -12.84
CA LEU A 340 3.42 -12.19 -12.89
C LEU A 340 4.10 -11.39 -14.00
N VAL A 341 5.24 -11.82 -14.54
CA VAL A 341 5.97 -11.12 -15.61
C VAL A 341 5.58 -11.65 -16.99
N GLU A 342 5.46 -10.74 -17.96
CA GLU A 342 5.15 -11.08 -19.36
C GLU A 342 6.35 -11.64 -20.14
N ASN A 343 7.59 -11.20 -19.86
CA ASN A 343 8.83 -11.66 -20.50
C ASN A 343 9.70 -12.52 -19.57
N GLU A 344 10.18 -13.67 -20.06
CA GLU A 344 11.14 -14.53 -19.33
C GLU A 344 12.46 -13.80 -19.05
N SER A 345 12.95 -12.97 -19.97
CA SER A 345 14.18 -12.18 -19.80
C SER A 345 14.09 -11.17 -18.66
N ASP A 346 12.90 -10.60 -18.42
CA ASP A 346 12.66 -9.63 -17.35
C ASP A 346 12.55 -10.35 -15.99
N SER A 347 12.01 -11.58 -15.99
CA SER A 347 12.00 -12.47 -14.82
C SER A 347 13.41 -12.90 -14.43
N GLU A 348 14.22 -13.30 -15.40
CA GLU A 348 15.62 -13.69 -15.18
C GLU A 348 16.46 -12.50 -14.71
N ASN A 349 16.30 -11.32 -15.31
CA ASN A 349 16.94 -10.08 -14.83
C ASN A 349 16.50 -9.72 -13.40
N ALA A 350 15.21 -9.90 -13.08
CA ALA A 350 14.70 -9.65 -11.73
C ALA A 350 15.38 -10.58 -10.72
N LEU A 351 15.45 -11.86 -11.08
CA LEU A 351 16.07 -12.90 -10.25
C LEU A 351 17.58 -12.69 -10.11
N GLU A 352 18.28 -12.25 -11.14
CA GLU A 352 19.70 -11.89 -11.04
C GLU A 352 19.93 -10.69 -10.13
N ILE A 353 19.08 -9.67 -10.19
CA ILE A 353 19.23 -8.46 -9.37
C ILE A 353 18.90 -8.73 -7.90
N LEU A 354 17.88 -9.54 -7.64
CA LEU A 354 17.55 -10.07 -6.32
C LEU A 354 18.69 -10.90 -5.71
N LYS A 355 19.51 -11.56 -6.55
CA LYS A 355 20.63 -12.41 -6.12
C LYS A 355 21.96 -11.68 -5.98
N VAL A 356 22.20 -10.59 -6.73
CA VAL A 356 23.57 -10.09 -6.97
C VAL A 356 23.78 -8.61 -6.61
N GLN A 357 22.80 -7.71 -6.70
CA GLN A 357 23.05 -6.26 -6.61
C GLN A 357 22.01 -5.46 -5.79
N PRO A 358 22.21 -5.28 -4.47
CA PRO A 358 21.32 -4.45 -3.64
C PRO A 358 21.23 -2.99 -4.12
N ASN A 359 22.34 -2.46 -4.67
CA ASN A 359 22.41 -1.08 -5.16
C ASN A 359 21.51 -0.78 -6.37
N LYS A 360 21.03 -1.80 -7.09
CA LYS A 360 20.12 -1.65 -8.24
C LYS A 360 18.65 -1.90 -7.89
N ILE A 361 18.35 -2.36 -6.68
CA ILE A 361 16.96 -2.67 -6.26
C ILE A 361 16.07 -1.42 -6.29
N PHE A 362 16.62 -0.23 -6.06
CA PHE A 362 15.85 1.01 -6.12
C PHE A 362 15.54 1.48 -7.54
N ASP A 363 16.45 1.25 -8.49
CA ASP A 363 16.15 1.48 -9.91
C ASP A 363 14.94 0.64 -10.35
N TRP A 364 14.73 -0.52 -9.73
CA TRP A 364 13.58 -1.38 -9.98
C TRP A 364 12.29 -0.87 -9.36
N PHE A 365 12.32 -0.45 -8.09
CA PHE A 365 11.17 0.21 -7.45
C PHE A 365 10.72 1.48 -8.21
N ILE A 366 11.69 2.22 -8.76
CA ILE A 366 11.47 3.46 -9.50
C ILE A 366 10.88 3.18 -10.88
N ASN A 367 11.38 2.16 -11.57
CA ASN A 367 11.08 1.95 -12.98
C ASN A 367 9.95 0.97 -13.22
N VAL A 368 9.66 0.01 -12.32
CA VAL A 368 8.64 -1.05 -12.54
C VAL A 368 7.77 -1.30 -11.29
N PRO A 369 6.42 -1.20 -11.37
CA PRO A 369 5.48 -1.58 -10.30
C PRO A 369 5.59 -3.06 -9.90
N PHE A 370 6.22 -3.89 -10.74
CA PHE A 370 6.38 -5.32 -10.59
C PHE A 370 6.79 -5.78 -9.19
N LEU A 371 7.82 -5.16 -8.59
CA LEU A 371 8.27 -5.55 -7.26
C LEU A 371 7.20 -5.31 -6.19
N SER A 372 6.46 -4.21 -6.30
CA SER A 372 5.33 -3.92 -5.42
C SER A 372 4.17 -4.89 -5.63
N VAL A 373 3.91 -5.30 -6.87
CA VAL A 373 2.89 -6.31 -7.22
C VAL A 373 3.25 -7.66 -6.63
N ILE A 374 4.51 -8.10 -6.75
CA ILE A 374 4.98 -9.35 -6.15
C ILE A 374 4.80 -9.29 -4.63
N ILE A 375 5.33 -8.26 -3.98
CA ILE A 375 5.25 -8.13 -2.51
C ILE A 375 3.80 -8.13 -2.05
N ASN A 376 2.93 -7.37 -2.71
CA ASN A 376 1.49 -7.32 -2.42
C ASN A 376 0.79 -8.65 -2.69
N SER A 377 1.21 -9.42 -3.71
CA SER A 377 0.63 -10.73 -3.99
C SER A 377 0.82 -11.71 -2.83
N PHE A 378 2.01 -11.72 -2.21
CA PHE A 378 2.28 -12.55 -1.04
C PHE A 378 1.44 -12.08 0.15
N LEU A 379 1.25 -10.78 0.32
CA LEU A 379 0.49 -10.22 1.45
C LEU A 379 -0.98 -10.66 1.49
N GLN A 380 -1.56 -11.04 0.35
CA GLN A 380 -2.94 -11.56 0.28
C GLN A 380 -3.07 -12.99 0.84
N GLU A 381 -1.97 -13.69 1.08
CA GLU A 381 -1.93 -15.05 1.61
C GLU A 381 -1.88 -15.10 3.16
N GLN A 382 -1.72 -16.29 3.73
CA GLN A 382 -1.71 -16.48 5.18
C GLN A 382 -0.40 -16.00 5.82
N PHE A 383 -0.51 -15.02 6.72
CA PHE A 383 0.55 -14.59 7.62
C PHE A 383 0.92 -15.70 8.62
N PRO A 384 2.21 -15.91 8.97
CA PRO A 384 3.40 -15.22 8.48
C PRO A 384 4.09 -15.94 7.30
N GLN A 385 3.59 -17.11 6.88
CA GLN A 385 4.27 -18.00 5.94
C GLN A 385 4.56 -17.33 4.59
N ASN A 386 3.63 -16.51 4.13
CA ASN A 386 3.76 -15.69 2.94
C ASN A 386 4.90 -14.66 3.01
N LEU A 387 5.09 -14.00 4.15
CA LEU A 387 6.19 -13.06 4.36
C LEU A 387 7.52 -13.77 4.55
N LEU A 388 7.50 -14.96 5.15
CA LEU A 388 8.68 -15.82 5.30
C LEU A 388 9.19 -16.31 3.94
N ASP A 389 8.31 -16.54 2.97
CA ASP A 389 8.69 -16.89 1.60
C ASP A 389 9.46 -15.75 0.89
N ILE A 390 9.25 -14.48 1.30
CA ILE A 390 9.93 -13.29 0.74
C ILE A 390 10.85 -12.55 1.73
N GLN A 391 11.16 -13.16 2.88
CA GLN A 391 11.84 -12.50 4.00
C GLN A 391 13.22 -11.94 3.59
N GLN A 392 13.98 -12.69 2.78
CA GLN A 392 15.31 -12.28 2.34
C GLN A 392 15.26 -11.02 1.46
N LEU A 393 14.27 -10.92 0.59
CA LEU A 393 14.03 -9.73 -0.22
C LEU A 393 13.70 -8.53 0.67
N LEU A 394 12.76 -8.71 1.60
CA LEU A 394 12.37 -7.65 2.53
C LEU A 394 13.58 -7.17 3.36
N LYS A 395 14.37 -8.11 3.90
CA LYS A 395 15.60 -7.82 4.65
C LYS A 395 16.61 -7.02 3.82
N THR A 396 16.84 -7.42 2.57
CA THR A 396 17.83 -6.75 1.69
C THR A 396 17.45 -5.29 1.44
N ILE A 397 16.16 -5.01 1.26
CA ILE A 397 15.67 -3.63 1.09
C ILE A 397 15.72 -2.87 2.43
N ASP A 398 15.36 -3.52 3.54
CA ASP A 398 15.33 -2.91 4.88
C ASP A 398 16.72 -2.47 5.37
N GLN A 399 17.77 -3.24 5.03
CA GLN A 399 19.16 -2.86 5.30
C GLN A 399 19.53 -1.49 4.73
N CYS A 400 19.02 -1.14 3.54
CA CYS A 400 19.25 0.16 2.94
C CYS A 400 18.60 1.30 3.75
N PHE A 401 17.50 1.05 4.46
CA PHE A 401 16.87 2.02 5.35
C PHE A 401 17.61 2.17 6.68
N ALA A 402 18.25 1.10 7.16
CA ALA A 402 19.00 1.10 8.41
C ALA A 402 20.24 2.01 8.38
N GLU A 403 20.87 2.16 7.20
CA GLU A 403 22.06 2.99 7.02
C GLU A 403 21.76 4.49 6.87
N LEU A 404 20.48 4.89 6.72
CA LEU A 404 20.10 6.27 6.49
C LEU A 404 20.06 7.10 7.78
N SER A 405 20.65 8.30 7.72
CA SER A 405 20.42 9.32 8.74
C SER A 405 18.97 9.81 8.70
N PRO A 406 18.32 10.03 9.86
CA PRO A 406 16.97 10.60 9.90
C PRO A 406 16.88 11.97 9.22
N THR A 407 15.69 12.33 8.72
CA THR A 407 15.46 13.63 8.10
C THR A 407 15.68 14.79 9.06
N THR A 408 16.25 15.89 8.55
CA THR A 408 16.55 17.11 9.32
C THR A 408 15.44 18.17 9.24
N SER A 409 14.56 18.09 8.26
CA SER A 409 13.49 19.08 8.01
C SER A 409 12.12 18.41 7.87
N SER A 410 11.08 19.08 8.37
CA SER A 410 9.69 18.68 8.11
C SER A 410 9.29 18.99 6.66
N ALA A 411 8.54 18.09 6.04
CA ALA A 411 8.01 18.28 4.69
C ALA A 411 6.65 17.56 4.55
N VAL A 412 5.86 17.97 3.56
CA VAL A 412 4.64 17.26 3.18
C VAL A 412 4.88 16.54 1.86
N VAL A 413 4.51 15.27 1.81
CA VAL A 413 4.57 14.45 0.60
C VAL A 413 3.21 13.83 0.30
N TYR A 414 3.03 13.42 -0.95
CA TYR A 414 1.75 12.99 -1.48
C TYR A 414 1.86 11.56 -2.02
N ARG A 415 0.86 10.73 -1.72
CA ARG A 415 0.67 9.39 -2.29
C ARG A 415 -0.73 9.31 -2.87
N VAL A 416 -0.83 9.18 -4.19
CA VAL A 416 -2.07 8.77 -4.85
C VAL A 416 -2.24 7.26 -4.72
N GLN A 417 -3.40 6.80 -4.29
CA GLN A 417 -3.67 5.38 -4.05
C GLN A 417 -5.10 5.00 -4.42
N PHE A 418 -5.26 3.86 -5.09
CA PHE A 418 -6.56 3.21 -5.26
C PHE A 418 -6.96 2.49 -3.98
N LEU A 419 -8.24 2.56 -3.64
CA LEU A 419 -8.82 1.82 -2.52
C LEU A 419 -10.06 1.06 -2.97
N CYS A 420 -10.43 0.03 -2.21
CA CYS A 420 -11.78 -0.52 -2.28
C CYS A 420 -12.72 0.22 -1.32
N GLU A 421 -14.03 0.13 -1.54
CA GLU A 421 -15.04 0.80 -0.68
C GLU A 421 -14.91 0.41 0.80
N LYS A 422 -14.53 -0.84 1.07
CA LYS A 422 -14.34 -1.34 2.44
C LYS A 422 -13.17 -0.63 3.12
N ASP A 423 -12.04 -0.50 2.44
CA ASP A 423 -10.84 0.14 3.01
C ASP A 423 -11.07 1.63 3.21
N LEU A 424 -11.70 2.31 2.24
CA LEU A 424 -12.08 3.70 2.38
C LEU A 424 -12.99 3.91 3.60
N LYS A 425 -14.05 3.11 3.72
CA LYS A 425 -14.96 3.17 4.86
C LYS A 425 -14.22 2.95 6.19
N THR A 426 -13.30 2.00 6.20
CA THR A 426 -12.48 1.73 7.40
C THR A 426 -11.59 2.93 7.72
N ILE A 427 -10.97 3.58 6.74
CA ILE A 427 -10.14 4.78 6.95
C ILE A 427 -10.99 5.97 7.42
N THR A 428 -12.17 6.18 6.85
CA THR A 428 -13.05 7.32 7.22
C THR A 428 -13.70 7.16 8.60
N GLU A 429 -13.98 5.93 9.04
CA GLU A 429 -14.56 5.67 10.36
C GLU A 429 -13.54 5.78 11.50
N ASN A 430 -12.24 5.68 11.20
CA ASN A 430 -11.16 5.60 12.18
C ASN A 430 -10.23 6.84 12.13
N VAL A 431 -10.81 8.02 11.91
CA VAL A 431 -10.05 9.28 12.02
C VAL A 431 -9.54 9.44 13.45
N LYS A 432 -8.29 9.90 13.60
CA LYS A 432 -7.47 9.96 14.84
C LYS A 432 -6.84 8.64 15.27
N GLU A 433 -7.09 7.54 14.57
CA GLU A 433 -6.41 6.27 14.83
C GLU A 433 -5.11 6.13 14.03
N LEU A 434 -4.39 5.04 14.26
CA LEU A 434 -3.17 4.69 13.52
C LEU A 434 -3.50 3.79 12.33
N VAL A 435 -2.74 3.96 11.26
CA VAL A 435 -2.80 3.17 10.05
C VAL A 435 -1.40 2.76 9.64
N ALA A 436 -1.22 1.48 9.30
CA ALA A 436 0.00 1.01 8.69
C ALA A 436 -0.26 0.48 7.29
N PHE A 437 0.66 0.80 6.40
CA PHE A 437 0.69 0.24 5.07
C PHE A 437 1.70 -0.89 5.05
N HIS A 438 1.24 -2.09 4.75
CA HIS A 438 2.10 -3.27 4.65
C HIS A 438 2.81 -3.31 3.30
N THR A 439 3.36 -2.19 2.84
CA THR A 439 4.11 -2.10 1.57
C THR A 439 5.13 -0.97 1.68
N TYR A 440 6.05 -0.90 0.71
CA TYR A 440 6.91 0.27 0.55
C TYR A 440 6.11 1.40 -0.11
N LEU A 441 6.04 2.56 0.52
CA LEU A 441 5.26 3.69 -0.02
C LEU A 441 6.17 4.63 -0.81
N LEU A 442 5.96 4.65 -2.13
CA LEU A 442 6.54 5.69 -2.99
C LEU A 442 5.66 6.94 -2.94
N THR A 443 6.28 8.08 -2.64
CA THR A 443 5.61 9.38 -2.47
C THR A 443 6.29 10.46 -3.30
N THR A 444 5.55 11.51 -3.63
CA THR A 444 6.04 12.67 -4.38
C THR A 444 5.89 13.97 -3.58
N LYS A 445 6.82 14.91 -3.74
CA LYS A 445 6.69 16.29 -3.24
C LYS A 445 5.85 17.16 -4.18
N ASP A 446 5.62 16.71 -5.41
CA ASP A 446 4.86 17.46 -6.42
C ASP A 446 3.35 17.20 -6.27
N VAL A 447 2.67 18.17 -5.66
CA VAL A 447 1.21 18.21 -5.47
C VAL A 447 0.47 18.11 -6.80
N LEU A 448 0.96 18.80 -7.83
CA LEU A 448 0.24 18.95 -9.11
C LEU A 448 0.22 17.60 -9.84
N THR A 449 1.34 16.89 -9.84
CA THR A 449 1.42 15.52 -10.36
C THR A 449 0.43 14.61 -9.63
N ALA A 450 0.42 14.61 -8.28
CA ALA A 450 -0.47 13.75 -7.51
C ALA A 450 -1.96 14.03 -7.78
N ARG A 451 -2.36 15.31 -7.82
CA ARG A 451 -3.75 15.71 -8.11
C ARG A 451 -4.18 15.35 -9.52
N THR A 452 -3.31 15.57 -10.51
CA THR A 452 -3.61 15.25 -11.91
C THR A 452 -3.90 13.76 -12.07
N ILE A 453 -3.09 12.90 -11.45
CA ILE A 453 -3.28 11.44 -11.48
C ILE A 453 -4.62 11.07 -10.80
N ALA A 454 -4.87 11.59 -9.60
CA ALA A 454 -6.07 11.24 -8.84
C ALA A 454 -7.36 11.69 -9.55
N ARG A 455 -7.39 12.87 -10.14
CA ARG A 455 -8.59 13.37 -10.84
C ARG A 455 -8.90 12.59 -12.10
N GLN A 456 -7.88 12.24 -12.89
CA GLN A 456 -8.07 11.37 -14.05
C GLN A 456 -8.62 9.99 -13.66
N ALA A 457 -8.26 9.49 -12.47
CA ALA A 457 -8.88 8.29 -11.91
C ALA A 457 -10.33 8.54 -11.46
N ALA A 458 -10.61 9.63 -10.75
CA ALA A 458 -11.95 9.98 -10.26
C ALA A 458 -12.94 10.26 -11.41
N ASP A 459 -12.50 10.94 -12.47
CA ASP A 459 -13.28 11.20 -13.69
C ASP A 459 -13.74 9.91 -14.38
N ARG A 460 -13.03 8.80 -14.14
CA ARG A 460 -13.39 7.45 -14.61
C ARG A 460 -14.26 6.65 -13.63
N GLY A 461 -14.71 7.28 -12.55
CA GLY A 461 -15.49 6.63 -11.49
C GLY A 461 -14.65 5.69 -10.60
N LEU A 462 -13.32 5.78 -10.64
CA LEU A 462 -12.46 4.97 -9.78
C LEU A 462 -12.33 5.63 -8.40
N LEU A 463 -12.48 4.83 -7.36
CA LEU A 463 -12.29 5.26 -5.97
C LEU A 463 -10.80 5.45 -5.69
N VAL A 464 -10.40 6.70 -5.49
CA VAL A 464 -9.01 7.13 -5.33
C VAL A 464 -8.87 8.09 -4.15
N ILE A 465 -7.76 7.95 -3.44
CA ILE A 465 -7.39 8.81 -2.31
C ILE A 465 -6.00 9.42 -2.53
N ILE A 466 -5.82 10.66 -2.11
CA ILE A 466 -4.52 11.29 -1.94
C ILE A 466 -4.20 11.31 -0.45
N PHE A 467 -3.19 10.55 -0.03
CA PHE A 467 -2.60 10.70 1.29
C PHE A 467 -1.62 11.86 1.28
N GLN A 468 -1.90 12.87 2.09
CA GLN A 468 -1.02 14.00 2.40
C GLN A 468 -0.26 13.66 3.67
N ILE A 469 1.00 13.27 3.54
CA ILE A 469 1.80 12.72 4.64
C ILE A 469 2.74 13.82 5.15
N GLU A 470 2.54 14.24 6.40
CA GLU A 470 3.45 15.09 7.14
C GLU A 470 4.64 14.27 7.66
N ILE A 471 5.82 14.60 7.15
CA ILE A 471 7.11 14.06 7.58
C ILE A 471 7.62 14.95 8.73
N SER A 472 7.90 14.33 9.87
CA SER A 472 8.54 15.01 11.01
C SER A 472 10.07 14.93 10.91
N ALA A 473 10.76 15.83 11.61
CA ALA A 473 12.18 15.65 11.84
C ALA A 473 12.39 14.30 12.55
N GLN A 474 13.40 13.53 12.14
CA GLN A 474 13.71 12.17 12.60
C GLN A 474 12.99 11.00 11.89
N THR A 475 12.16 11.25 10.88
CA THR A 475 11.61 10.14 10.08
C THR A 475 12.70 9.56 9.16
N ARG A 476 12.84 8.23 9.08
CA ARG A 476 13.75 7.58 8.13
C ARG A 476 13.04 7.34 6.81
N VAL A 477 13.41 8.13 5.80
CA VAL A 477 12.82 8.07 4.45
C VAL A 477 13.95 8.09 3.43
N LEU A 478 13.88 7.23 2.42
CA LEU A 478 14.87 7.18 1.35
C LEU A 478 14.54 8.20 0.27
N ALA A 479 15.49 9.09 -0.05
CA ALA A 479 15.36 10.01 -1.18
C ALA A 479 15.83 9.35 -2.48
N LEU A 480 14.88 9.09 -3.38
CA LEU A 480 15.17 8.48 -4.68
C LEU A 480 15.59 9.53 -5.71
N ASN A 481 14.98 10.71 -5.66
CA ASN A 481 15.39 11.90 -6.40
C ASN A 481 14.85 13.16 -5.69
N ASN A 482 15.03 14.35 -6.28
CA ASN A 482 14.63 15.61 -5.65
C ASN A 482 13.14 15.65 -5.22
N ASN A 483 12.28 14.98 -5.99
CA ASN A 483 10.83 15.03 -5.80
C ASN A 483 10.24 13.74 -5.23
N ARG A 484 10.96 12.60 -5.22
CA ARG A 484 10.42 11.31 -4.80
C ARG A 484 11.11 10.77 -3.57
N LEU A 485 10.28 10.32 -2.64
CA LEU A 485 10.67 9.79 -1.34
C LEU A 485 10.00 8.43 -1.13
N MET A 486 10.71 7.50 -0.51
CA MET A 486 10.20 6.16 -0.23
C MET A 486 10.22 5.86 1.27
N PHE A 487 9.08 5.42 1.80
CA PHE A 487 8.96 4.99 3.18
C PHE A 487 9.29 3.50 3.34
N PRO A 488 9.83 3.10 4.50
CA PRO A 488 10.08 1.70 4.80
C PRO A 488 8.78 0.90 4.89
N PHE A 489 8.90 -0.40 4.66
CA PHE A 489 7.80 -1.35 4.75
C PHE A 489 7.17 -1.33 6.15
N GLY A 490 5.84 -1.30 6.23
CA GLY A 490 5.14 -1.30 7.51
C GLY A 490 5.07 0.07 8.20
N SER A 491 5.46 1.16 7.55
CA SER A 491 5.37 2.53 8.11
C SER A 491 4.00 2.84 8.71
N ILE A 492 4.01 3.45 9.90
CA ILE A 492 2.83 3.75 10.71
C ILE A 492 2.54 5.25 10.68
N PHE A 493 1.26 5.60 10.50
CA PHE A 493 0.78 6.97 10.42
C PHE A 493 -0.46 7.17 11.28
N SER A 494 -0.61 8.36 11.87
CA SER A 494 -1.85 8.83 12.48
C SER A 494 -2.75 9.49 11.44
N ILE A 495 -4.03 9.12 11.38
CA ILE A 495 -5.02 9.72 10.49
C ILE A 495 -5.54 11.01 11.14
N ARG A 496 -5.38 12.17 10.49
CA ARG A 496 -5.80 13.48 11.02
C ARG A 496 -7.16 13.90 10.54
N SER A 497 -7.40 13.81 9.23
CA SER A 497 -8.69 14.05 8.60
C SER A 497 -8.82 13.22 7.34
N VAL A 498 -10.06 12.96 6.92
CA VAL A 498 -10.37 12.30 5.66
C VAL A 498 -11.59 13.00 5.06
N ASP A 499 -11.41 13.63 3.92
CA ASP A 499 -12.40 14.52 3.32
C ASP A 499 -12.57 14.19 1.83
N LEU A 500 -13.81 14.01 1.37
CA LEU A 500 -14.10 13.94 -0.06
C LEU A 500 -14.08 15.35 -0.64
N ALA A 501 -13.19 15.59 -1.59
CA ALA A 501 -13.25 16.81 -2.38
C ALA A 501 -14.25 16.63 -3.54
N PRO A 502 -14.91 17.71 -3.96
CA PRO A 502 -15.86 17.67 -5.07
C PRO A 502 -15.30 17.34 -6.46
N ASP A 503 -13.98 17.34 -6.63
CA ASP A 503 -13.33 16.76 -7.81
C ASP A 503 -13.43 15.21 -7.82
N GLY A 504 -14.17 14.62 -6.88
CA GLY A 504 -14.38 13.18 -6.73
C GLY A 504 -13.23 12.47 -6.03
N VAL A 505 -12.20 13.20 -5.61
CA VAL A 505 -11.00 12.65 -4.99
C VAL A 505 -11.09 12.73 -3.47
N TRP A 506 -10.78 11.62 -2.79
CA TRP A 506 -10.63 11.62 -1.34
C TRP A 506 -9.27 12.18 -0.94
N TYR A 507 -9.21 12.98 0.12
CA TYR A 507 -7.97 13.48 0.69
C TYR A 507 -7.86 13.01 2.14
N ALA A 508 -6.75 12.37 2.48
CA ALA A 508 -6.46 11.96 3.86
C ALA A 508 -5.18 12.63 4.34
N GLN A 509 -5.27 13.37 5.44
CA GLN A 509 -4.11 13.94 6.11
C GLN A 509 -3.54 12.90 7.07
N LEU A 510 -2.28 12.52 6.84
CA LEU A 510 -1.55 11.54 7.63
C LEU A 510 -0.33 12.21 8.27
N LYS A 511 0.01 11.80 9.49
CA LYS A 511 1.25 12.20 10.14
C LYS A 511 2.00 10.98 10.62
N TYR A 512 3.27 10.86 10.26
CA TYR A 512 4.11 9.75 10.72
C TYR A 512 4.10 9.66 12.25
N ASP A 513 3.73 8.49 12.79
CA ASP A 513 3.58 8.26 14.23
C ASP A 513 3.65 6.76 14.55
N ASP A 514 4.75 6.33 15.16
CA ASP A 514 4.98 4.96 15.63
C ASP A 514 5.07 4.89 17.17
N SER A 515 4.94 6.01 17.87
CA SER A 515 5.17 6.15 19.31
C SER A 515 4.29 5.22 20.15
N TYR A 516 3.02 5.08 19.76
CA TYR A 516 2.09 4.18 20.43
C TYR A 516 2.48 2.71 20.23
N PHE A 517 2.93 2.34 19.03
CA PHE A 517 3.37 0.99 18.75
C PHE A 517 4.66 0.65 19.52
N GLN A 518 5.60 1.60 19.62
CA GLN A 518 6.79 1.46 20.46
C GLN A 518 6.42 1.20 21.93
N SER A 519 5.37 1.86 22.43
CA SER A 519 4.87 1.65 23.80
C SER A 519 4.30 0.23 23.99
N ILE A 520 3.59 -0.32 23.00
CA ILE A 520 3.13 -1.72 23.01
C ILE A 520 4.34 -2.67 23.00
N GLN A 521 5.30 -2.44 22.11
CA GLN A 521 6.48 -3.28 21.99
C GLN A 521 7.26 -3.32 23.31
N ALA A 522 7.46 -2.17 23.96
CA ALA A 522 8.15 -2.08 25.25
C ALA A 522 7.42 -2.87 26.35
N ARG A 523 6.09 -2.86 26.37
CA ARG A 523 5.30 -3.63 27.34
C ARG A 523 5.33 -5.13 27.08
N LEU A 524 5.24 -5.54 25.82
CA LEU A 524 5.42 -6.95 25.46
C LEU A 524 6.83 -7.41 25.87
N GLN A 525 7.86 -6.59 25.68
CA GLN A 525 9.21 -6.89 26.16
C GLN A 525 9.27 -7.08 27.68
N LEU A 526 8.59 -6.23 28.46
CA LEU A 526 8.51 -6.38 29.91
C LEU A 526 7.73 -7.63 30.34
N GLN A 527 6.61 -7.93 29.68
CA GLN A 527 5.77 -9.10 29.96
C GLN A 527 6.51 -10.41 29.65
N MET A 528 7.27 -10.44 28.55
CA MET A 528 7.99 -11.63 28.11
C MET A 528 9.28 -11.86 28.91
N GLY A 529 9.87 -10.81 29.48
CA GLY A 529 11.13 -10.90 30.22
C GLY A 529 12.35 -11.20 29.34
N GLU A 530 12.21 -11.08 28.01
CA GLU A 530 13.25 -11.31 27.01
C GLU A 530 13.16 -10.25 25.89
N GLN A 531 14.27 -9.94 25.23
CA GLN A 531 14.27 -8.98 24.13
C GLN A 531 13.58 -9.54 22.89
N LEU A 532 12.95 -8.64 22.11
CA LEU A 532 12.40 -8.99 20.80
C LEU A 532 13.56 -9.20 19.83
N THR A 533 13.69 -10.42 19.33
CA THR A 533 14.64 -10.83 18.30
C THR A 533 13.96 -11.77 17.32
N TRP A 534 14.62 -12.10 16.21
CA TRP A 534 14.11 -13.16 15.32
C TRP A 534 13.95 -14.52 16.03
N LEU A 535 14.71 -14.82 17.09
CA LEU A 535 14.57 -16.08 17.83
C LEU A 535 13.35 -16.11 18.74
N THR A 536 12.99 -14.95 19.30
CA THR A 536 11.92 -14.81 20.29
C THR A 536 10.61 -14.32 19.67
N LEU A 537 10.59 -13.93 18.39
CA LEU A 537 9.38 -13.43 17.71
C LEU A 537 8.18 -14.35 17.89
N GLY A 538 8.36 -15.68 17.79
CA GLY A 538 7.26 -16.63 17.98
C GLY A 538 6.66 -16.58 19.40
N ASN A 539 7.46 -16.27 20.43
CA ASN A 539 6.96 -16.11 21.79
C ASN A 539 6.09 -14.85 21.92
N TYR A 540 6.48 -13.77 21.25
CA TYR A 540 5.67 -12.55 21.16
C TYR A 540 4.37 -12.78 20.38
N LEU A 541 4.43 -13.56 19.29
CA LEU A 541 3.23 -13.97 18.57
C LEU A 541 2.26 -14.76 19.47
N CYS A 542 2.80 -15.64 20.33
CA CYS A 542 1.99 -16.35 21.32
C CYS A 542 1.37 -15.40 22.35
N ALA A 543 2.11 -14.42 22.85
CA ALA A 543 1.60 -13.40 23.78
C ALA A 543 0.45 -12.57 23.17
N LEU A 544 0.45 -12.42 21.84
CA LEU A 544 -0.63 -11.78 21.08
C LEU A 544 -1.76 -12.75 20.67
N ASN A 545 -1.79 -13.97 21.22
CA ASN A 545 -2.75 -15.04 20.91
C ASN A 545 -2.68 -15.58 19.47
N HIS A 546 -1.54 -15.45 18.79
CA HIS A 546 -1.28 -15.99 17.44
C HIS A 546 -0.44 -17.26 17.50
N PHE A 547 -0.97 -18.29 18.18
CA PHE A 547 -0.26 -19.54 18.43
C PHE A 547 0.06 -20.32 17.14
N ASN A 548 -0.87 -20.35 16.18
CA ASN A 548 -0.67 -21.10 14.94
C ASN A 548 0.41 -20.44 14.08
N GLU A 549 0.39 -19.12 14.01
CA GLU A 549 1.37 -18.28 13.32
C GLU A 549 2.76 -18.42 13.95
N ALA A 550 2.84 -18.43 15.29
CA ALA A 550 4.08 -18.68 16.02
C ALA A 550 4.66 -20.06 15.72
N LYS A 551 3.80 -21.09 15.69
CA LYS A 551 4.21 -22.45 15.33
C LYS A 551 4.72 -22.51 13.89
N SER A 552 3.97 -21.95 12.94
CA SER A 552 4.38 -21.89 11.53
C SER A 552 5.71 -21.16 11.35
N TYR A 553 5.95 -20.10 12.14
CA TYR A 553 7.21 -19.37 12.17
C TYR A 553 8.38 -20.25 12.66
N TYR A 554 8.23 -20.95 13.78
CA TYR A 554 9.28 -21.83 14.29
C TYR A 554 9.53 -23.06 13.40
N ASP A 555 8.47 -23.67 12.87
CA ASP A 555 8.57 -24.77 11.90
C ASP A 555 9.35 -24.32 10.64
N TYR A 556 9.11 -23.08 10.18
CA TYR A 556 9.88 -22.49 9.10
C TYR A 556 11.35 -22.35 9.46
N LEU A 557 11.69 -21.76 10.62
CA LEU A 557 13.08 -21.57 11.04
C LEU A 557 13.84 -22.90 11.13
N ILE A 558 13.22 -23.94 11.69
CA ILE A 558 13.80 -25.29 11.76
C ILE A 558 14.08 -25.84 10.36
N SER A 559 13.15 -25.63 9.42
CA SER A 559 13.31 -26.12 8.05
C SER A 559 14.32 -25.31 7.22
N ALA A 560 14.56 -24.06 7.58
CA ALA A 560 15.42 -23.13 6.86
C ALA A 560 16.89 -23.20 7.34
N LEU A 561 17.12 -23.59 8.59
CA LEU A 561 18.46 -23.67 9.17
C LEU A 561 19.12 -25.03 8.92
N PRO A 562 20.46 -25.08 8.72
CA PRO A 562 21.20 -26.34 8.67
C PRO A 562 21.00 -27.19 9.93
N LYS A 563 21.01 -28.53 9.79
CA LYS A 563 20.75 -29.46 10.91
C LYS A 563 21.61 -29.28 12.17
N ASN A 564 22.79 -28.67 12.03
CA ASN A 564 23.73 -28.42 13.13
C ASN A 564 23.86 -26.93 13.46
N HIS A 565 22.92 -26.10 13.03
CA HIS A 565 22.95 -24.66 13.29
C HIS A 565 22.84 -24.36 14.78
N GLN A 566 23.72 -23.48 15.30
CA GLN A 566 23.86 -23.20 16.73
C GLN A 566 22.59 -22.65 17.39
N ALA A 567 21.70 -22.02 16.61
CA ALA A 567 20.44 -21.47 17.09
C ALA A 567 19.29 -22.48 17.21
N LEU A 568 19.44 -23.71 16.68
CA LEU A 568 18.36 -24.72 16.72
C LEU A 568 17.90 -25.08 18.14
N PRO A 569 18.79 -25.26 19.13
CA PRO A 569 18.34 -25.52 20.50
C PRO A 569 17.44 -24.43 21.06
N SER A 570 17.77 -23.15 20.85
CA SER A 570 16.96 -22.02 21.30
C SER A 570 15.59 -22.02 20.65
N ILE A 571 15.51 -22.36 19.34
CA ILE A 571 14.22 -22.50 18.63
C ILE A 571 13.38 -23.63 19.23
N TYR A 572 13.97 -24.81 19.47
CA TYR A 572 13.25 -25.93 20.09
C TYR A 572 12.84 -25.64 21.54
N ASN A 573 13.68 -24.92 22.30
CA ASN A 573 13.32 -24.44 23.64
C ASN A 573 12.11 -23.50 23.59
N ASN A 574 12.11 -22.54 22.66
CA ASN A 574 11.00 -21.60 22.48
C ASN A 574 9.71 -22.30 22.03
N MET A 575 9.80 -23.34 21.19
CA MET A 575 8.65 -24.21 20.91
C MET A 575 8.17 -24.94 22.18
N GLY A 576 9.08 -25.42 23.02
CA GLY A 576 8.75 -26.00 24.32
C GLY A 576 7.99 -25.02 25.22
N LEU A 577 8.45 -23.76 25.30
CA LEU A 577 7.79 -22.67 26.03
C LEU A 577 6.39 -22.39 25.49
N MET A 578 6.27 -22.28 24.17
CA MET A 578 5.00 -22.09 23.48
C MET A 578 3.99 -23.19 23.84
N PHE A 579 4.35 -24.47 23.70
CA PHE A 579 3.45 -25.59 24.04
C PHE A 579 3.17 -25.70 25.54
N ALA A 580 4.14 -25.34 26.39
CA ALA A 580 3.95 -25.29 27.83
C ALA A 580 2.94 -24.21 28.25
N GLY A 581 2.96 -23.06 27.56
CA GLY A 581 2.01 -21.96 27.73
C GLY A 581 0.61 -22.29 27.22
N SER A 582 0.50 -23.11 26.16
CA SER A 582 -0.79 -23.62 25.67
C SER A 582 -1.34 -24.80 26.47
N GLY A 583 -0.64 -25.28 27.49
CA GLY A 583 -1.03 -26.43 28.33
C GLY A 583 -0.79 -27.81 27.70
N ASP A 584 -0.09 -27.91 26.56
CA ASP A 584 0.29 -29.19 25.96
C ASP A 584 1.67 -29.62 26.51
N ASP A 585 1.66 -29.99 27.80
CA ASP A 585 2.87 -30.34 28.53
C ASP A 585 3.62 -31.51 27.88
N LYS A 586 2.90 -32.44 27.22
CA LYS A 586 3.51 -33.57 26.52
C LYS A 586 4.38 -33.10 25.37
N LYS A 587 3.86 -32.23 24.49
CA LYS A 587 4.66 -31.66 23.41
C LYS A 587 5.78 -30.77 23.94
N ALA A 588 5.49 -29.97 24.97
CA ALA A 588 6.51 -29.13 25.60
C ALA A 588 7.73 -29.96 26.04
N ALA A 589 7.51 -31.06 26.78
CA ALA A 589 8.57 -31.97 27.19
C ALA A 589 9.35 -32.54 26.00
N THR A 590 8.67 -32.98 24.94
CA THR A 590 9.37 -33.51 23.75
C THR A 590 10.27 -32.47 23.08
N TYR A 591 9.84 -31.22 22.97
CA TYR A 591 10.64 -30.17 22.35
C TYR A 591 11.83 -29.74 23.21
N TYR A 592 11.65 -29.68 24.53
CA TYR A 592 12.77 -29.44 25.43
C TYR A 592 13.81 -30.58 25.40
N GLU A 593 13.36 -31.85 25.34
CA GLU A 593 14.26 -32.99 25.18
C GLU A 593 15.04 -32.93 23.86
N ILE A 594 14.41 -32.49 22.77
CA ILE A 594 15.10 -32.26 21.48
C ILE A 594 16.14 -31.14 21.62
N ALA A 595 15.78 -30.01 22.23
CA ALA A 595 16.69 -28.89 22.45
C ALA A 595 17.95 -29.33 23.22
N MET A 596 17.75 -30.08 24.30
CA MET A 596 18.84 -30.61 25.14
C MET A 596 19.73 -31.59 24.39
N ASN A 597 19.14 -32.53 23.64
CA ASN A 597 19.91 -33.49 22.84
C ASN A 597 20.76 -32.83 21.76
N LEU A 598 20.34 -31.68 21.23
CA LEU A 598 21.13 -30.90 20.28
C LEU A 598 22.25 -30.15 20.99
N LEU A 599 21.98 -29.55 22.14
CA LEU A 599 22.99 -28.88 22.97
C LEU A 599 24.10 -29.84 23.42
N ASP A 600 23.75 -31.03 23.88
CA ASP A 600 24.72 -32.06 24.33
C ASP A 600 25.66 -32.53 23.20
N LYS A 601 25.23 -32.36 21.93
CA LYS A 601 26.02 -32.71 20.74
C LYS A 601 26.85 -31.55 20.20
N MET A 602 26.71 -30.34 20.72
CA MET A 602 27.51 -29.20 20.31
C MET A 602 28.88 -29.25 20.98
N PRO A 603 29.99 -29.04 20.24
CA PRO A 603 31.31 -29.02 20.84
C PRO A 603 31.44 -27.84 21.82
N PRO A 604 32.14 -28.00 22.95
CA PRO A 604 32.52 -26.87 23.79
C PRO A 604 33.44 -25.94 22.98
N ASN A 605 33.09 -24.65 22.89
CA ASN A 605 33.77 -23.61 22.11
C ASN A 605 35.29 -23.80 21.99
N THR A 606 35.75 -24.22 20.81
CA THR A 606 37.13 -24.01 20.35
C THR A 606 37.08 -23.65 18.87
N ASP A 607 37.03 -22.36 18.55
CA ASP A 607 37.86 -21.72 17.52
C ASP A 607 37.36 -20.29 17.22
N GLN A 608 38.14 -19.29 17.66
CA GLN A 608 37.89 -17.86 17.48
C GLN A 608 38.11 -17.32 16.05
N ASN A 609 38.32 -18.16 15.03
CA ASN A 609 38.91 -17.68 13.77
C ASN A 609 38.23 -18.13 12.47
N SER A 610 36.89 -18.15 12.40
CA SER A 610 36.23 -18.14 11.09
C SER A 610 34.91 -17.35 11.07
N GLN A 611 35.01 -16.17 10.45
CA GLN A 611 34.00 -15.35 9.77
C GLN A 611 33.07 -14.44 10.61
N GLY A 612 33.35 -13.14 10.53
CA GLY A 612 32.33 -12.09 10.42
C GLY A 612 32.13 -11.23 11.67
N VAL A 613 32.29 -9.91 11.53
CA VAL A 613 32.10 -8.88 12.57
C VAL A 613 30.72 -8.94 13.27
N CYS A 614 29.70 -9.54 12.64
CA CYS A 614 28.39 -9.85 13.25
C CYS A 614 28.47 -10.87 14.41
N LEU A 615 29.40 -11.83 14.32
CA LEU A 615 29.60 -12.85 15.35
C LEU A 615 30.32 -12.32 16.58
N ARG A 616 31.00 -11.17 16.58
CA ARG A 616 31.58 -10.62 17.82
C ARG A 616 30.52 -10.07 18.76
N THR A 617 29.49 -9.43 18.22
CA THR A 617 28.36 -8.89 19.00
C THR A 617 27.42 -9.99 19.46
N LEU A 618 27.16 -10.98 18.59
CA LEU A 618 26.38 -12.17 18.93
C LEU A 618 27.17 -13.13 19.85
N SER A 619 28.47 -13.34 19.67
CA SER A 619 29.31 -14.18 20.55
C SER A 619 29.49 -13.58 21.93
N GLN A 620 29.61 -12.25 22.08
CA GLN A 620 29.64 -11.62 23.40
C GLN A 620 28.27 -11.69 24.11
N ALA A 621 27.16 -11.65 23.36
CA ALA A 621 25.84 -11.93 23.92
C ALA A 621 25.69 -13.43 24.27
N ILE A 622 26.08 -14.34 23.37
CA ILE A 622 25.96 -15.80 23.49
C ILE A 622 26.89 -16.38 24.58
N GLU A 623 28.06 -15.81 24.83
CA GLU A 623 28.96 -16.28 25.90
C GLU A 623 28.39 -16.05 27.30
N ASP A 624 27.66 -14.96 27.54
CA ASP A 624 26.92 -14.73 28.79
C ASP A 624 25.54 -15.42 28.80
N ILE A 625 24.93 -15.61 27.63
CA ILE A 625 23.60 -16.22 27.44
C ILE A 625 23.64 -17.75 27.53
N THR A 626 24.71 -18.44 27.11
CA THR A 626 24.73 -19.92 27.06
C THR A 626 24.48 -20.60 28.41
N ALA A 627 25.16 -20.21 29.49
CA ALA A 627 24.93 -20.79 30.82
C ALA A 627 23.57 -20.38 31.43
N VAL A 628 23.13 -19.14 31.14
CA VAL A 628 21.83 -18.61 31.60
C VAL A 628 20.67 -19.30 30.87
N ASP A 629 20.81 -19.58 29.58
CA ASP A 629 19.86 -20.32 28.76
C ASP A 629 19.74 -21.78 29.21
N TYR A 630 20.84 -22.45 29.58
CA TYR A 630 20.76 -23.79 30.16
C TYR A 630 19.99 -23.78 31.49
N CYS A 631 20.24 -22.79 32.35
CA CYS A 631 19.52 -22.67 33.62
C CYS A 631 18.02 -22.46 33.41
N ILE A 632 17.65 -21.56 32.48
CA ILE A 632 16.25 -21.26 32.14
C ILE A 632 15.58 -22.48 31.49
N LEU A 633 16.26 -23.18 30.57
CA LEU A 633 15.78 -24.41 29.94
C LEU A 633 15.50 -25.50 30.99
N TYR A 634 16.46 -25.79 31.87
CA TYR A 634 16.28 -26.79 32.93
C TYR A 634 15.18 -26.39 33.94
N ASP A 635 15.06 -25.10 34.26
CA ASP A 635 13.98 -24.58 35.11
C ASP A 635 12.59 -24.87 34.50
N LYS A 636 12.42 -24.54 33.22
CA LYS A 636 11.15 -24.67 32.50
C LYS A 636 10.78 -26.12 32.21
N MET A 637 11.77 -26.96 31.92
CA MET A 637 11.58 -28.41 31.83
C MET A 637 11.08 -29.00 33.13
N ALA A 638 11.70 -28.63 34.25
CA ALA A 638 11.32 -29.14 35.56
C ALA A 638 9.88 -28.74 35.93
N GLU A 639 9.47 -27.50 35.61
CA GLU A 639 8.08 -27.04 35.78
C GLU A 639 7.08 -27.89 34.96
N VAL A 640 7.43 -28.25 33.71
CA VAL A 640 6.59 -29.13 32.88
C VAL A 640 6.54 -30.56 33.43
N TYR A 641 7.66 -31.13 33.87
CA TYR A 641 7.67 -32.47 34.46
C TYR A 641 6.88 -32.55 35.77
N LEU A 642 6.93 -31.51 36.60
CA LEU A 642 6.08 -31.41 37.79
C LEU A 642 4.59 -31.43 37.44
N ARG A 643 4.17 -30.68 36.42
CA ARG A 643 2.77 -30.70 35.93
C ARG A 643 2.35 -32.08 35.41
N GLN A 644 3.28 -32.84 34.84
CA GLN A 644 3.07 -34.24 34.43
C GLN A 644 3.15 -35.26 35.57
N LEU A 645 3.34 -34.83 36.83
CA LEU A 645 3.57 -35.70 37.99
C LEU A 645 4.86 -36.55 37.91
N LYS A 646 5.84 -36.12 37.11
CA LYS A 646 7.17 -36.73 36.94
C LYS A 646 8.20 -36.08 37.86
N VAL A 647 8.08 -36.36 39.15
CA VAL A 647 8.80 -35.64 40.22
C VAL A 647 10.31 -35.93 40.19
N GLU A 648 10.73 -37.15 39.87
CA GLU A 648 12.15 -37.52 39.84
C GLU A 648 12.89 -36.81 38.69
N GLU A 649 12.27 -36.75 37.52
CA GLU A 649 12.80 -36.05 36.35
C GLU A 649 12.89 -34.55 36.59
N ALA A 650 11.88 -33.96 37.23
CA ALA A 650 11.90 -32.54 37.62
C ALA A 650 13.05 -32.23 38.59
N LEU A 651 13.27 -33.07 39.61
CA LEU A 651 14.38 -32.91 40.54
C LEU A 651 15.74 -33.02 39.84
N LYS A 652 15.87 -33.91 38.86
CA LYS A 652 17.09 -34.03 38.04
C LYS A 652 17.37 -32.76 37.25
N CYS A 653 16.34 -32.16 36.65
CA CYS A 653 16.46 -30.89 35.93
C CYS A 653 16.86 -29.74 36.87
N TYR A 654 16.21 -29.58 38.03
CA TYR A 654 16.57 -28.52 38.97
C TYR A 654 17.99 -28.64 39.53
N ARG A 655 18.47 -29.87 39.79
CA ARG A 655 19.86 -30.10 40.23
C ARG A 655 20.86 -29.66 39.17
N LYS A 656 20.59 -29.98 37.90
CA LYS A 656 21.42 -29.51 36.78
C LYS A 656 21.37 -27.99 36.60
N ALA A 657 20.20 -27.36 36.75
CA ALA A 657 20.08 -25.90 36.73
C ALA A 657 20.91 -25.26 37.85
N LEU A 658 20.90 -25.84 39.05
CA LEU A 658 21.71 -25.40 40.18
C LEU A 658 23.22 -25.54 39.94
N GLU A 659 23.66 -26.64 39.30
CA GLU A 659 25.06 -26.86 38.94
C GLU A 659 25.57 -25.78 37.97
N LEU A 660 24.73 -25.38 37.01
CA LEU A 660 25.05 -24.41 35.96
C LEU A 660 24.84 -22.95 36.38
N ALA A 661 24.13 -22.70 37.48
CA ALA A 661 23.85 -21.36 37.96
C ALA A 661 25.13 -20.66 38.48
N THR A 662 25.59 -19.66 37.72
CA THR A 662 26.75 -18.82 38.05
C THR A 662 26.39 -17.68 39.01
N ASN A 663 25.15 -17.21 39.00
CA ASN A 663 24.65 -16.15 39.88
C ASN A 663 24.19 -16.70 41.25
N PRO A 664 24.67 -16.16 42.39
CA PRO A 664 24.23 -16.56 43.73
C PRO A 664 22.71 -16.53 43.94
N LEU A 665 22.00 -15.55 43.37
CA LEU A 665 20.54 -15.44 43.49
C LEU A 665 19.82 -16.60 42.79
N SER A 666 20.28 -16.97 41.59
CA SER A 666 19.75 -18.10 40.83
C SER A 666 20.01 -19.43 41.54
N ARG A 667 21.16 -19.59 42.19
CA ARG A 667 21.46 -20.78 43.00
C ARG A 667 20.48 -20.92 44.17
N VAL A 668 20.26 -19.85 44.94
CA VAL A 668 19.30 -19.84 46.06
C VAL A 668 17.88 -20.17 45.58
N HIS A 669 17.48 -19.61 44.43
CA HIS A 669 16.18 -19.89 43.81
C HIS A 669 15.99 -21.39 43.51
N PHE A 670 16.97 -22.03 42.86
CA PHE A 670 16.90 -23.46 42.55
C PHE A 670 16.98 -24.34 43.79
N GLU A 671 17.83 -24.01 44.77
CA GLU A 671 17.87 -24.70 46.07
C GLU A 671 16.51 -24.66 46.77
N GLN A 672 15.83 -23.52 46.74
CA GLN A 672 14.50 -23.36 47.33
C GLN A 672 13.44 -24.19 46.58
N LYS A 673 13.45 -24.19 45.24
CA LYS A 673 12.56 -25.05 44.44
C LYS A 673 12.77 -26.54 44.76
N ILE A 674 14.02 -27.02 44.82
CA ILE A 674 14.35 -28.41 45.17
C ILE A 674 13.84 -28.74 46.58
N LYS A 675 14.10 -27.88 47.55
CA LYS A 675 13.69 -28.08 48.94
C LYS A 675 12.17 -28.13 49.10
N ASN A 676 11.44 -27.26 48.40
CA ASN A 676 9.98 -27.25 48.43
C ASN A 676 9.39 -28.55 47.88
N ILE A 677 9.95 -29.08 46.79
CA ILE A 677 9.52 -30.35 46.20
C ILE A 677 9.80 -31.50 47.16
N LEU A 678 11.02 -31.59 47.70
CA LEU A 678 11.39 -32.64 48.65
C LEU A 678 10.58 -32.60 49.96
N ALA A 679 10.07 -31.43 50.36
CA ALA A 679 9.19 -31.28 51.51
C ALA A 679 7.72 -31.66 51.23
N SER A 680 7.34 -31.77 49.96
CA SER A 680 5.98 -32.12 49.50
C SER A 680 5.81 -33.58 49.07
N ILE A 681 6.92 -34.33 49.04
CA ILE A 681 6.99 -35.80 48.86
C ILE A 681 6.91 -36.44 50.24
#